data_AF-A0A6J0VRN8-F1
#
_entry.id   AF-A0A6J0VRN8-F1
#
_cell.length_a   1.000
_cell.length_b   1.000
_cell.length_c   1.000
_cell.angle_alpha   90.00
_cell.angle_beta   90.00
_cell.angle_gamma   90.00
#
_symmetry.space_group_name_H-M   'P 1'
#
loop_
_entity.id
_entity.type
_entity.pdbx_description
1 polymer ?
#
loop_
_entity_poly.entity_id
_entity_poly.type
_entity_poly.pdbx_seq_one_letter_code
_entity_poly.pdbx_strand_id
1 'polypeptide(L)'
;MKVLDWPKTCSCHPEHAEDCEQGSGRCNCRPNFRGDRCEECAAGYYHFPVCSRIPILPISTPSPEDPVAGDIIKGCDCNLEGVLPEICDAQGRCLCRPGVGGARCDACRSGFYSFPICQACQCSALGSYQTPCNPVTGQCACRPGITGQRCDRCLSGASDFPHCKGSSNVCDPAGTLDSSLGHCQCKLHVESPSCSICKPLYWNLAKENPDGCSECRCHVAGTMSGIAECGQLDGDCHCKSHVGGDSCDTCEDGYFALEKSNYFGCQGCRCDIGGAVSPVCSGPSGVCQCREHVVGKACQRPENNYYFPDLHHMRYEIEDGTTPSGRALRFGFDPLEFSEFSWRGYAQMTPVQNEVRIMLNVGKSSLSLFHVVLRYMNPGTEAVSGRITIYPSWAKAGAAQSKEIIFQPSKEPAFVTIPGNGFADPFSIVPGTWIACIKVEGVLLDYLVLLPRDYYEAPSLQLPVTEPCADVGHPQENCLLYQHLPVTRFPCALACEARHFLLDGEPRPLAVRQPTPAHPVMADLSGREVELHLWLPVPRVGQYIIMVEYASEAEQLSEAAVHVQSPGADLAGQVDIYSCKYSVLCRSAVTDGRGRLAVYELLADADIRLRARMAQFLLHQICIIPIEEFSTEYLRPHVKCIASYGRFVNQSAFCVSLPPETPPTALILDVPSGGSSPLLPEDPSPLAYAVLGVTLKAPQNQVTLRGLVPRPGRYVIVVHFYQPAHPTFPAQVSVDGGRLQSGIFRASFCPHVLGCRDQVIAGDQVEFDILEPEVALTVTIPEEKSLVLVRVLVVPAENYDYQILHRKSLDKSLEFVTHCGGDSFYIDPQRASEFCKNSARSLVALYHEGALPCECHPAGAISHPCSPEGGQCPCRPHVIGRQCTRCQTGFYGFPHCKPCNCGRRLCEETTGRCLCPPRTVRPQCDVCEVHSFSFHPLAGCEGCNCSRTGTDRPATPECDRDHGQCSLLPVSKA
;
A
#
# COMPACT_ATOMS: atom_id res chain seq x y z
N MET A 1 22.57 106.41 -8.62
CA MET A 1 23.24 105.25 -9.25
C MET A 1 22.17 104.43 -9.95
N LYS A 2 22.25 104.32 -11.28
CA LYS A 2 21.41 103.42 -12.08
C LYS A 2 21.83 101.98 -11.78
N VAL A 3 20.88 101.12 -11.42
CA VAL A 3 21.06 99.66 -11.57
C VAL A 3 20.48 99.32 -12.92
N LEU A 4 21.35 98.79 -13.78
CA LEU A 4 21.08 98.29 -15.12
C LEU A 4 20.32 96.97 -14.99
N ASP A 5 19.10 96.89 -15.51
CA ASP A 5 18.42 95.61 -15.67
C ASP A 5 18.80 94.99 -17.03
N TRP A 6 19.30 93.77 -16.95
CA TRP A 6 19.81 92.94 -18.03
C TRP A 6 18.66 92.44 -18.93
N PRO A 7 18.81 92.36 -20.27
CA PRO A 7 17.76 91.81 -21.12
C PRO A 7 17.51 90.33 -20.76
N LYS A 8 16.27 90.00 -20.36
CA LYS A 8 15.86 88.61 -20.08
C LYS A 8 16.10 87.75 -21.33
N THR A 9 16.91 86.71 -21.19
CA THR A 9 17.21 85.75 -22.26
C THR A 9 16.04 84.81 -22.51
N CYS A 10 15.63 84.67 -23.76
CA CYS A 10 14.59 83.75 -24.21
C CYS A 10 15.05 82.30 -24.08
N SER A 11 14.26 81.47 -23.38
CA SER A 11 14.52 80.04 -23.15
C SER A 11 13.39 79.19 -23.74
N CYS A 12 13.16 79.31 -25.05
CA CYS A 12 12.13 78.59 -25.80
C CYS A 12 12.74 77.38 -26.54
N HIS A 13 12.04 76.25 -26.58
CA HIS A 13 12.49 75.09 -27.35
C HIS A 13 12.20 75.30 -28.84
N PRO A 14 13.20 75.23 -29.74
CA PRO A 14 13.06 75.61 -31.16
C PRO A 14 12.08 74.74 -31.96
N GLU A 15 11.77 73.54 -31.49
CA GLU A 15 10.78 72.66 -32.13
C GLU A 15 9.33 73.01 -31.76
N HIS A 16 9.09 73.69 -30.63
CA HIS A 16 7.74 73.95 -30.10
C HIS A 16 7.32 75.42 -30.23
N ALA A 17 8.28 76.33 -30.44
CA ALA A 17 8.05 77.77 -30.59
C ALA A 17 8.59 78.28 -31.93
N GLU A 18 7.98 79.33 -32.49
CA GLU A 18 8.44 79.99 -33.71
C GLU A 18 9.38 81.17 -33.42
N ASP A 19 9.10 81.96 -32.38
CA ASP A 19 9.93 83.08 -31.94
C ASP A 19 9.67 83.43 -30.46
N CYS A 20 10.37 84.41 -29.90
CA CYS A 20 10.21 84.88 -28.53
C CYS A 20 10.17 86.41 -28.44
N GLU A 21 9.26 86.96 -27.62
CA GLU A 21 9.03 88.40 -27.53
C GLU A 21 10.15 89.12 -26.74
N GLN A 22 10.84 90.07 -27.39
CA GLN A 22 11.96 90.81 -26.80
C GLN A 22 11.50 91.75 -25.69
N GLY A 23 11.84 91.40 -24.44
CA GLY A 23 11.57 92.16 -23.22
C GLY A 23 10.75 91.39 -22.18
N SER A 24 9.84 90.52 -22.61
CA SER A 24 9.00 89.70 -21.72
C SER A 24 9.58 88.29 -21.48
N GLY A 25 10.24 87.71 -22.48
CA GLY A 25 10.80 86.35 -22.43
C GLY A 25 9.76 85.24 -22.66
N ARG A 26 8.57 85.59 -23.18
CA ARG A 26 7.48 84.66 -23.50
C ARG A 26 7.60 84.12 -24.93
N CYS A 27 7.36 82.82 -25.09
CA CYS A 27 7.52 82.10 -26.36
C CYS A 27 6.24 82.14 -27.20
N ASN A 28 6.37 82.36 -28.50
CA ASN A 28 5.28 82.22 -29.46
C ASN A 28 5.19 80.77 -29.93
N CYS A 29 4.23 80.02 -29.40
CA CYS A 29 4.11 78.58 -29.63
C CYS A 29 3.55 78.22 -30.99
N ARG A 30 4.06 77.11 -31.55
CA ARG A 30 3.51 76.48 -32.76
C ARG A 30 2.08 75.98 -32.49
N PRO A 31 1.22 75.82 -33.51
CA PRO A 31 -0.22 75.61 -33.35
C PRO A 31 -0.64 74.40 -32.51
N ASN A 32 0.24 73.38 -32.42
CA ASN A 32 -0.03 72.15 -31.69
C ASN A 32 0.39 72.25 -30.20
N PHE A 33 0.98 73.38 -29.78
CA PHE A 33 1.55 73.60 -28.46
C PHE A 33 1.00 74.88 -27.82
N ARG A 34 1.04 74.97 -26.48
CA ARG A 34 0.62 76.13 -25.68
C ARG A 34 1.46 76.25 -24.40
N GLY A 35 1.34 77.38 -23.70
CA GLY A 35 2.11 77.68 -22.48
C GLY A 35 3.04 78.87 -22.68
N ASP A 36 3.59 79.42 -21.59
CA ASP A 36 4.51 80.58 -21.69
C ASP A 36 5.87 80.19 -22.30
N ARG A 37 6.20 78.89 -22.31
CA ARG A 37 7.38 78.29 -22.96
C ARG A 37 7.06 77.16 -23.95
N CYS A 38 5.79 77.00 -24.34
CA CYS A 38 5.33 75.96 -25.26
C CYS A 38 5.54 74.53 -24.73
N GLU A 39 5.28 74.37 -23.44
CA GLU A 39 5.49 73.16 -22.64
C GLU A 39 4.25 72.25 -22.56
N GLU A 40 3.13 72.63 -23.19
CA GLU A 40 1.89 71.83 -23.23
C GLU A 40 1.37 71.67 -24.65
N CYS A 41 0.48 70.70 -24.88
CA CYS A 41 -0.25 70.57 -26.15
C CYS A 41 -1.43 71.55 -26.24
N ALA A 42 -1.64 72.12 -27.42
CA ALA A 42 -2.81 72.94 -27.72
C ALA A 42 -4.10 72.09 -27.74
N ALA A 43 -5.25 72.73 -27.49
CA ALA A 43 -6.53 72.03 -27.40
C ALA A 43 -6.85 71.21 -28.67
N GLY A 44 -7.15 69.92 -28.49
CA GLY A 44 -7.38 68.97 -29.58
C GLY A 44 -6.15 68.19 -30.04
N TYR A 45 -4.98 68.46 -29.45
CA TYR A 45 -3.73 67.70 -29.65
C TYR A 45 -3.30 67.04 -28.32
N TYR A 46 -2.74 65.84 -28.40
CA TYR A 46 -2.39 65.03 -27.24
C TYR A 46 -0.97 64.44 -27.38
N HIS A 47 -0.36 64.02 -26.27
CA HIS A 47 0.98 63.41 -26.17
C HIS A 47 2.21 64.37 -26.28
N PHE A 48 2.41 65.29 -25.32
CA PHE A 48 3.65 66.09 -25.22
C PHE A 48 4.87 65.17 -24.97
N PRO A 49 6.02 65.37 -25.64
CA PRO A 49 6.46 66.53 -26.43
C PRO A 49 6.07 66.51 -27.92
N VAL A 50 5.36 65.49 -28.42
CA VAL A 50 4.97 65.36 -29.84
C VAL A 50 3.45 65.45 -29.97
N CYS A 51 2.92 66.66 -29.77
CA CYS A 51 1.48 66.93 -29.75
C CYS A 51 0.81 66.62 -31.10
N SER A 52 -0.05 65.60 -31.14
CA SER A 52 -0.71 65.09 -32.37
C SER A 52 -2.24 64.96 -32.21
N ARG A 53 -2.99 65.08 -33.31
CA ARG A 53 -4.44 64.84 -33.33
C ARG A 53 -4.74 63.36 -33.60
N ILE A 54 -5.72 62.81 -32.91
CA ILE A 54 -6.25 61.46 -33.18
C ILE A 54 -7.19 61.53 -34.41
N PRO A 55 -7.01 60.72 -35.47
CA PRO A 55 -7.89 60.75 -36.64
C PRO A 55 -9.22 60.03 -36.36
N ILE A 56 -10.34 60.66 -36.73
CA ILE A 56 -11.69 60.09 -36.74
C ILE A 56 -12.09 59.85 -38.21
N LEU A 57 -12.59 58.66 -38.57
CA LEU A 57 -13.22 58.39 -39.87
C LEU A 57 -14.70 58.84 -39.85
N PRO A 58 -15.23 59.51 -40.89
CA PRO A 58 -16.57 60.10 -40.87
C PRO A 58 -17.64 59.16 -41.46
N ILE A 59 -18.86 59.21 -40.91
CA ILE A 59 -20.08 58.79 -41.62
C ILE A 59 -21.10 59.93 -41.55
N SER A 60 -21.67 60.21 -42.72
CA SER A 60 -22.60 61.27 -43.08
C SER A 60 -24.05 61.00 -42.63
N THR A 61 -24.74 62.07 -42.22
CA THR A 61 -26.16 62.14 -41.90
C THR A 61 -27.05 62.27 -43.15
N PRO A 62 -28.29 61.77 -43.12
CA PRO A 62 -29.43 62.44 -43.75
C PRO A 62 -30.56 62.81 -42.75
N SER A 63 -31.30 63.85 -43.12
CA SER A 63 -32.44 64.51 -42.45
C SER A 63 -33.77 63.73 -42.65
N PRO A 64 -34.83 64.00 -41.86
CA PRO A 64 -36.01 63.13 -41.70
C PRO A 64 -37.25 63.61 -42.49
N GLU A 65 -38.20 62.69 -42.72
CA GLU A 65 -39.67 62.90 -42.70
C GLU A 65 -40.40 61.54 -42.81
N ASP A 66 -41.42 61.33 -41.96
CA ASP A 66 -42.22 60.12 -41.67
C ASP A 66 -43.09 59.60 -42.87
N PRO A 67 -43.91 58.50 -42.85
CA PRO A 67 -44.46 57.74 -41.70
C PRO A 67 -44.78 56.21 -41.88
N VAL A 68 -45.24 55.60 -40.78
CA VAL A 68 -46.11 54.39 -40.59
C VAL A 68 -45.55 52.97 -40.80
N ALA A 69 -45.48 52.24 -39.67
CA ALA A 69 -46.04 50.91 -39.37
C ALA A 69 -45.15 50.26 -38.28
N GLY A 70 -45.50 50.28 -37.00
CA GLY A 70 -46.58 49.46 -36.47
C GLY A 70 -46.03 48.11 -36.00
N ASP A 71 -45.23 48.07 -34.92
CA ASP A 71 -45.50 47.20 -33.78
C ASP A 71 -44.54 47.44 -32.61
N ILE A 72 -45.11 47.39 -31.42
CA ILE A 72 -44.48 47.65 -30.13
C ILE A 72 -43.61 46.45 -29.75
N ILE A 73 -42.28 46.61 -29.76
CA ILE A 73 -41.40 45.90 -28.82
C ILE A 73 -40.75 46.96 -27.96
N LYS A 74 -41.09 46.93 -26.67
CA LYS A 74 -40.57 47.80 -25.59
C LYS A 74 -39.11 48.17 -25.83
N GLY A 75 -38.85 49.46 -26.05
CA GLY A 75 -37.51 50.02 -25.88
C GLY A 75 -37.01 49.66 -24.48
N CYS A 76 -35.91 48.94 -24.44
CA CYS A 76 -35.24 48.55 -23.22
C CYS A 76 -34.57 49.78 -22.58
N ASP A 77 -34.77 49.95 -21.28
CA ASP A 77 -34.39 51.14 -20.54
C ASP A 77 -32.90 51.10 -20.14
N CYS A 78 -32.00 51.34 -21.09
CA CYS A 78 -30.54 51.22 -20.89
C CYS A 78 -29.84 52.58 -20.81
N ASN A 79 -28.72 52.64 -20.10
CA ASN A 79 -27.85 53.81 -20.06
C ASN A 79 -26.95 53.85 -21.30
N LEU A 80 -27.13 54.87 -22.13
CA LEU A 80 -26.47 55.02 -23.43
C LEU A 80 -24.94 55.10 -23.36
N GLU A 81 -24.39 55.53 -22.22
CA GLU A 81 -22.94 55.61 -22.00
C GLU A 81 -22.29 54.23 -21.76
N GLY A 82 -23.07 53.26 -21.28
CA GLY A 82 -22.57 51.95 -20.87
C GLY A 82 -22.92 50.78 -21.81
N VAL A 83 -23.68 51.03 -22.89
CA VAL A 83 -24.11 50.01 -23.86
C VAL A 83 -23.27 50.00 -25.14
N LEU A 84 -23.22 48.84 -25.80
CA LEU A 84 -22.67 48.66 -27.14
C LEU A 84 -23.60 49.31 -28.21
N PRO A 85 -23.16 49.43 -29.48
CA PRO A 85 -23.96 50.03 -30.55
C PRO A 85 -25.33 49.36 -30.77
N GLU A 86 -25.42 48.05 -30.53
CA GLU A 86 -26.68 47.33 -30.35
C GLU A 86 -27.08 47.44 -28.87
N ILE A 87 -28.13 48.21 -28.57
CA ILE A 87 -28.49 48.59 -27.19
C ILE A 87 -29.03 47.38 -26.41
N CYS A 88 -29.79 46.49 -27.06
CA CYS A 88 -30.40 45.32 -26.43
C CYS A 88 -30.47 44.09 -27.31
N ASP A 89 -30.53 42.94 -26.66
CA ASP A 89 -30.83 41.66 -27.30
C ASP A 89 -32.33 41.52 -27.66
N ALA A 90 -32.66 40.47 -28.43
CA ALA A 90 -34.03 40.15 -28.83
C ALA A 90 -34.98 39.86 -27.65
N GLN A 91 -34.46 39.75 -26.42
CA GLN A 91 -35.21 39.55 -25.19
C GLN A 91 -35.35 40.84 -24.36
N GLY A 92 -34.87 41.99 -24.86
CA GLY A 92 -35.01 43.30 -24.23
C GLY A 92 -34.00 43.58 -23.10
N ARG A 93 -32.88 42.84 -23.04
CA ARG A 93 -31.81 43.07 -22.04
C ARG A 93 -30.71 43.95 -22.62
N CYS A 94 -30.22 44.89 -21.82
CA CYS A 94 -29.16 45.82 -22.21
C CYS A 94 -27.83 45.11 -22.47
N LEU A 95 -27.21 45.39 -23.61
CA LEU A 95 -25.91 44.84 -24.01
C LEU A 95 -24.79 45.79 -23.55
N CYS A 96 -24.19 45.50 -22.40
CA CYS A 96 -23.18 46.38 -21.79
C CYS A 96 -21.80 46.29 -22.47
N ARG A 97 -21.07 47.41 -22.49
CA ARG A 97 -19.66 47.46 -22.90
C ARG A 97 -18.77 46.62 -21.96
N PRO A 98 -17.61 46.13 -22.43
CA PRO A 98 -16.64 45.44 -21.57
C PRO A 98 -16.30 46.27 -20.32
N GLY A 99 -16.34 45.64 -19.14
CA GLY A 99 -16.13 46.30 -17.84
C GLY A 99 -17.36 46.99 -17.23
N VAL A 100 -18.44 47.18 -17.98
CA VAL A 100 -19.73 47.74 -17.51
C VAL A 100 -20.69 46.62 -17.10
N GLY A 101 -21.57 46.89 -16.13
CA GLY A 101 -22.56 45.96 -15.59
C GLY A 101 -23.84 46.66 -15.10
N GLY A 102 -24.76 45.89 -14.51
CA GLY A 102 -26.09 46.36 -14.14
C GLY A 102 -27.14 46.06 -15.22
N ALA A 103 -28.40 45.91 -14.82
CA ALA A 103 -29.50 45.56 -15.74
C ALA A 103 -29.74 46.65 -16.80
N ARG A 104 -29.29 47.88 -16.53
CA ARG A 104 -29.35 49.04 -17.42
C ARG A 104 -27.98 49.45 -17.95
N CYS A 105 -26.91 48.70 -17.69
CA CYS A 105 -25.53 49.08 -18.01
C CYS A 105 -25.12 50.45 -17.46
N ASP A 106 -25.54 50.78 -16.25
CA ASP A 106 -25.40 52.08 -15.60
C ASP A 106 -24.33 52.12 -14.50
N ALA A 107 -23.60 51.02 -14.30
CA ALA A 107 -22.55 50.92 -13.31
C ALA A 107 -21.38 50.06 -13.82
N CYS A 108 -20.23 50.13 -13.17
CA CYS A 108 -19.15 49.20 -13.47
C CYS A 108 -19.45 47.81 -12.93
N ARG A 109 -18.99 46.79 -13.67
CA ARG A 109 -19.05 45.39 -13.22
C ARG A 109 -18.16 45.23 -11.97
N SER A 110 -18.51 44.29 -11.09
CA SER A 110 -17.66 43.93 -9.94
C SER A 110 -16.21 43.68 -10.39
N GLY A 111 -15.25 44.34 -9.76
CA GLY A 111 -13.84 44.34 -10.17
C GLY A 111 -13.43 45.49 -11.10
N PHE A 112 -14.35 46.41 -11.42
CA PHE A 112 -14.09 47.63 -12.19
C PHE A 112 -14.68 48.86 -11.48
N TYR A 113 -14.14 50.05 -11.75
CA TYR A 113 -14.58 51.32 -11.15
C TYR A 113 -14.57 52.49 -12.15
N SER A 114 -15.20 53.61 -11.78
CA SER A 114 -15.24 54.87 -12.55
C SER A 114 -16.17 54.88 -13.79
N PHE A 115 -17.44 54.51 -13.62
CA PHE A 115 -18.46 54.63 -14.68
C PHE A 115 -18.55 56.08 -15.21
N PRO A 116 -18.64 56.32 -16.54
CA PRO A 116 -18.93 55.35 -17.61
C PRO A 116 -17.73 54.61 -18.21
N ILE A 117 -16.49 55.04 -17.91
CA ILE A 117 -15.27 54.39 -18.42
C ILE A 117 -14.70 53.48 -17.33
N CYS A 118 -15.24 52.27 -17.27
CA CYS A 118 -14.92 51.32 -16.23
C CYS A 118 -13.49 50.77 -16.35
N GLN A 119 -12.64 51.13 -15.39
CA GLN A 119 -11.25 50.68 -15.27
C GLN A 119 -11.15 49.50 -14.30
N ALA A 120 -10.30 48.52 -14.60
CA ALA A 120 -10.11 47.37 -13.71
C ALA A 120 -9.51 47.80 -12.36
N CYS A 121 -10.03 47.24 -11.28
CA CYS A 121 -9.47 47.37 -9.94
C CYS A 121 -8.06 46.76 -9.91
N GLN A 122 -7.07 47.52 -9.46
CA GLN A 122 -5.68 47.06 -9.36
C GLN A 122 -5.29 46.87 -7.89
N CYS A 123 -6.12 46.16 -7.12
CA CYS A 123 -5.84 45.90 -5.70
C CYS A 123 -4.67 44.93 -5.54
N SER A 124 -3.75 45.26 -4.65
CA SER A 124 -2.66 44.38 -4.26
C SER A 124 -3.21 43.18 -3.49
N ALA A 125 -2.91 41.98 -3.98
CA ALA A 125 -3.35 40.72 -3.39
C ALA A 125 -2.81 40.51 -1.98
N LEU A 126 -1.59 41.00 -1.72
CA LEU A 126 -0.94 40.89 -0.42
C LEU A 126 -1.43 41.97 0.56
N GLY A 127 -1.85 43.12 0.04
CA GLY A 127 -2.14 44.32 0.83
C GLY A 127 -3.60 44.57 1.14
N SER A 128 -4.51 43.84 0.50
CA SER A 128 -5.96 44.04 0.59
C SER A 128 -6.66 42.88 1.29
N TYR A 129 -7.79 43.13 1.95
CA TYR A 129 -8.57 42.09 2.64
C TYR A 129 -9.46 41.27 1.71
N GLN A 130 -9.96 41.86 0.61
CA GLN A 130 -10.85 41.25 -0.40
C GLN A 130 -10.96 42.17 -1.64
N THR A 131 -11.14 41.58 -2.83
CA THR A 131 -11.58 42.25 -4.07
C THR A 131 -13.06 41.96 -4.28
N PRO A 132 -13.93 42.92 -4.65
CA PRO A 132 -13.66 44.09 -5.51
C PRO A 132 -13.36 45.42 -4.79
N CYS A 133 -12.73 46.35 -5.50
CA CYS A 133 -12.52 47.74 -5.05
C CYS A 133 -13.82 48.56 -5.09
N ASN A 134 -13.81 49.75 -4.48
CA ASN A 134 -14.96 50.66 -4.53
C ASN A 134 -15.31 51.03 -5.99
N PRO A 135 -16.56 50.84 -6.45
CA PRO A 135 -16.94 50.97 -7.86
C PRO A 135 -16.93 52.41 -8.39
N VAL A 136 -16.82 53.42 -7.51
CA VAL A 136 -16.72 54.83 -7.90
C VAL A 136 -15.28 55.31 -7.79
N THR A 137 -14.62 55.04 -6.66
CA THR A 137 -13.30 55.62 -6.35
C THR A 137 -12.12 54.72 -6.70
N GLY A 138 -12.36 53.43 -6.97
CA GLY A 138 -11.29 52.46 -7.21
C GLY A 138 -10.51 52.06 -5.96
N GLN A 139 -10.89 52.55 -4.78
CA GLN A 139 -10.18 52.31 -3.54
C GLN A 139 -10.35 50.86 -3.07
N CYS A 140 -9.24 50.18 -2.87
CA CYS A 140 -9.18 48.83 -2.32
C CYS A 140 -9.26 48.86 -0.77
N ALA A 141 -9.82 47.80 -0.19
CA ALA A 141 -9.90 47.64 1.26
C ALA A 141 -8.56 47.15 1.81
N CYS A 142 -7.73 48.06 2.32
CA CYS A 142 -6.37 47.75 2.74
C CYS A 142 -6.32 47.05 4.10
N ARG A 143 -5.34 46.15 4.26
CA ARG A 143 -4.98 45.54 5.54
C ARG A 143 -4.33 46.58 6.48
N PRO A 144 -4.36 46.38 7.81
CA PRO A 144 -3.77 47.30 8.78
C PRO A 144 -2.30 47.52 8.46
N GLY A 145 -1.86 48.78 8.52
CA GLY A 145 -0.49 49.15 8.17
C GLY A 145 -0.22 49.32 6.68
N ILE A 146 -1.21 49.11 5.81
CA ILE A 146 -1.10 49.21 4.34
C ILE A 146 -2.01 50.32 3.82
N THR A 147 -1.56 51.04 2.79
CA THR A 147 -2.26 52.20 2.23
C THR A 147 -2.11 52.28 0.70
N GLY A 148 -2.73 53.31 0.10
CA GLY A 148 -2.77 53.54 -1.34
C GLY A 148 -4.09 53.07 -1.97
N GLN A 149 -4.43 53.62 -3.14
CA GLN A 149 -5.66 53.23 -3.87
C GLN A 149 -5.70 51.72 -4.16
N ARG A 150 -4.51 51.14 -4.36
CA ARG A 150 -4.25 49.74 -4.66
C ARG A 150 -3.82 48.93 -3.43
N CYS A 151 -3.70 49.53 -2.25
CA CYS A 151 -3.11 48.89 -1.07
C CYS A 151 -1.72 48.29 -1.35
N ASP A 152 -0.89 49.01 -2.10
CA ASP A 152 0.38 48.56 -2.68
C ASP A 152 1.62 49.09 -1.94
N ARG A 153 1.40 49.85 -0.86
CA ARG A 153 2.48 50.48 -0.11
C ARG A 153 2.13 50.54 1.37
N CYS A 154 3.13 50.61 2.21
CA CYS A 154 2.93 50.67 3.65
C CYS A 154 2.46 52.06 4.08
N LEU A 155 1.52 52.12 5.03
CA LEU A 155 1.02 53.37 5.62
C LEU A 155 2.15 54.15 6.30
N SER A 156 3.18 53.45 6.77
CA SER A 156 4.42 53.98 7.36
C SER A 156 5.42 54.57 6.36
N GLY A 157 5.20 54.39 5.04
CA GLY A 157 6.16 54.78 4.00
C GLY A 157 7.36 53.83 3.83
N ALA A 158 7.34 52.68 4.52
CA ALA A 158 8.37 51.65 4.43
C ALA A 158 8.32 50.88 3.09
N SER A 159 9.49 50.45 2.61
CA SER A 159 9.66 49.72 1.35
C SER A 159 9.45 48.20 1.47
N ASP A 160 9.08 47.69 2.64
CA ASP A 160 8.92 46.26 2.97
C ASP A 160 7.47 45.74 2.76
N PHE A 161 6.79 46.24 1.74
CA PHE A 161 5.48 45.73 1.33
C PHE A 161 5.58 44.23 0.95
N PRO A 162 4.70 43.33 1.45
CA PRO A 162 3.42 43.58 2.14
C PRO A 162 3.48 43.49 3.67
N HIS A 163 4.64 43.23 4.25
CA HIS A 163 4.77 43.00 5.68
C HIS A 163 4.54 44.29 6.46
N CYS A 164 4.93 45.43 5.87
CA CYS A 164 4.64 46.77 6.36
C CYS A 164 4.89 46.96 7.85
N LYS A 165 5.96 46.31 8.33
CA LYS A 165 6.41 46.40 9.71
C LYS A 165 7.26 47.65 9.92
N GLY A 166 7.58 48.37 8.84
CA GLY A 166 8.68 49.32 8.89
C GLY A 166 10.00 48.56 8.96
N SER A 167 11.10 49.30 8.91
CA SER A 167 12.36 48.74 9.39
C SER A 167 12.13 48.12 10.77
N SER A 168 12.18 46.78 10.83
CA SER A 168 12.21 46.09 12.11
C SER A 168 13.56 46.41 12.71
N ASN A 169 13.59 47.28 13.72
CA ASN A 169 14.77 47.40 14.58
C ASN A 169 15.04 46.09 15.37
N VAL A 170 14.15 45.10 15.27
CA VAL A 170 14.28 43.78 15.87
C VAL A 170 14.74 42.79 14.80
N CYS A 171 16.04 42.55 14.78
CA CYS A 171 16.68 41.55 13.94
C CYS A 171 16.87 40.25 14.71
N ASP A 172 16.75 39.11 14.04
CA ASP A 172 17.10 37.83 14.63
C ASP A 172 18.63 37.80 14.87
N PRO A 173 19.09 37.69 16.12
CA PRO A 173 20.53 37.71 16.42
C PRO A 173 21.28 36.52 15.80
N ALA A 174 20.59 35.43 15.44
CA ALA A 174 21.21 34.28 14.79
C ALA A 174 21.49 34.54 13.32
N GLY A 175 20.63 35.29 12.63
CA GLY A 175 20.73 35.55 11.19
C GLY A 175 21.30 36.90 10.79
N THR A 176 21.67 37.75 11.74
CA THR A 176 22.09 39.14 11.47
C THR A 176 23.61 39.31 11.58
N LEU A 177 24.22 39.93 10.57
CA LEU A 177 25.63 40.35 10.58
C LEU A 177 25.80 41.72 11.24
N ASP A 178 24.95 42.68 10.87
CA ASP A 178 24.96 44.03 11.40
C ASP A 178 23.54 44.63 11.41
N SER A 179 23.26 45.47 12.40
CA SER A 179 22.00 46.22 12.58
C SER A 179 22.22 47.74 12.69
N SER A 180 23.45 48.21 12.47
CA SER A 180 23.87 49.61 12.67
C SER A 180 23.22 50.63 11.72
N LEU A 181 22.70 50.18 10.56
CA LEU A 181 22.15 51.03 9.50
C LEU A 181 20.62 51.16 9.52
N GLY A 182 19.96 50.81 10.62
CA GLY A 182 18.50 50.90 10.74
C GLY A 182 17.77 49.96 9.77
N HIS A 183 18.39 48.85 9.37
CA HIS A 183 17.79 47.68 8.72
C HIS A 183 18.69 46.47 9.01
N CYS A 184 18.13 45.26 9.00
CA CYS A 184 18.87 44.04 9.33
C CYS A 184 19.71 43.57 8.14
N GLN A 185 21.05 43.57 8.28
CA GLN A 185 21.92 42.96 7.29
C GLN A 185 22.03 41.47 7.55
N CYS A 186 21.36 40.65 6.73
CA CYS A 186 21.32 39.20 6.94
C CYS A 186 22.63 38.52 6.56
N LYS A 187 22.93 37.41 7.25
CA LYS A 187 23.99 36.47 6.91
C LYS A 187 23.75 35.84 5.52
N LEU A 188 24.80 35.26 4.93
CA LEU A 188 24.83 34.86 3.52
C LEU A 188 23.65 33.98 3.10
N HIS A 189 23.29 32.99 3.92
CA HIS A 189 22.23 32.02 3.63
C HIS A 189 20.90 32.33 4.34
N VAL A 190 20.72 33.57 4.78
CA VAL A 190 19.54 34.05 5.51
C VAL A 190 18.83 35.12 4.70
N GLU A 191 17.50 35.10 4.74
CA GLU A 191 16.62 36.09 4.15
C GLU A 191 15.51 36.51 5.14
N SER A 192 14.55 37.27 4.63
CA SER A 192 13.50 38.00 5.37
C SER A 192 13.94 39.36 5.95
N PRO A 193 13.00 40.32 6.13
CA PRO A 193 13.30 41.63 6.72
C PRO A 193 13.86 41.57 8.15
N SER A 194 13.62 40.48 8.87
CA SER A 194 14.12 40.23 10.23
C SER A 194 15.31 39.28 10.28
N CYS A 195 15.81 38.81 9.13
CA CYS A 195 16.88 37.80 9.03
C CYS A 195 16.58 36.52 9.82
N SER A 196 15.33 36.05 9.76
CA SER A 196 14.84 34.94 10.58
C SER A 196 14.46 33.70 9.75
N ILE A 197 14.68 33.72 8.43
CA ILE A 197 14.31 32.63 7.51
C ILE A 197 15.54 32.24 6.72
N CYS A 198 15.80 30.94 6.54
CA CYS A 198 16.87 30.48 5.68
C CYS A 198 16.46 30.60 4.21
N LYS A 199 17.40 31.02 3.36
CA LYS A 199 17.18 31.02 1.91
C LYS A 199 16.80 29.61 1.43
N PRO A 200 16.05 29.47 0.31
CA PRO A 200 15.78 28.16 -0.28
C PRO A 200 17.07 27.35 -0.46
N LEU A 201 17.00 26.03 -0.24
CA LEU A 201 18.14 25.10 -0.18
C LEU A 201 19.00 25.18 1.11
N TYR A 202 18.56 25.93 2.13
CA TYR A 202 19.24 26.01 3.42
C TYR A 202 18.27 25.86 4.61
N TRP A 203 18.78 25.40 5.75
CA TRP A 203 18.03 25.11 6.99
C TRP A 203 18.88 25.37 8.25
N ASN A 204 18.30 25.19 9.44
CA ASN A 204 18.99 25.33 10.74
C ASN A 204 19.70 26.68 10.92
N LEU A 205 18.90 27.73 11.11
CA LEU A 205 19.38 29.07 11.45
C LEU A 205 20.09 29.06 12.82
N ALA A 206 21.41 29.13 12.82
CA ALA A 206 22.24 29.05 14.01
C ALA A 206 23.12 30.31 14.17
N LYS A 207 23.22 30.80 15.41
CA LYS A 207 24.02 32.00 15.70
C LYS A 207 25.51 31.77 15.47
N GLU A 208 25.97 30.56 15.77
CA GLU A 208 27.35 30.10 15.66
C GLU A 208 27.77 29.88 14.20
N ASN A 209 26.81 29.68 13.30
CA ASN A 209 27.08 29.52 11.88
C ASN A 209 27.39 30.90 11.25
N PRO A 210 28.59 31.12 10.67
CA PRO A 210 28.95 32.40 10.06
C PRO A 210 28.03 32.77 8.89
N ASP A 211 27.53 31.77 8.16
CA ASP A 211 26.64 31.97 7.02
C ASP A 211 25.15 31.91 7.42
N GLY A 212 24.87 31.64 8.71
CA GLY A 212 23.55 31.62 9.34
C GLY A 212 22.87 30.27 9.20
N CYS A 213 22.68 29.78 7.98
CA CYS A 213 22.00 28.51 7.70
C CYS A 213 22.94 27.48 7.05
N SER A 214 22.61 26.20 7.22
CA SER A 214 23.31 25.05 6.64
C SER A 214 22.64 24.60 5.35
N GLU A 215 23.41 24.08 4.40
CA GLU A 215 22.87 23.60 3.11
C GLU A 215 22.01 22.33 3.28
N CYS A 216 20.91 22.24 2.52
CA CYS A 216 20.10 21.03 2.39
C CYS A 216 20.88 19.93 1.65
N ARG A 217 20.83 18.70 2.14
CA ARG A 217 21.54 17.55 1.55
C ARG A 217 20.60 16.50 0.98
N CYS A 218 19.57 16.94 0.25
CA CYS A 218 18.57 16.05 -0.33
C CYS A 218 19.10 15.26 -1.53
N HIS A 219 18.95 13.94 -1.48
CA HIS A 219 19.33 13.06 -2.57
C HIS A 219 18.26 13.06 -3.67
N VAL A 220 18.53 13.78 -4.77
CA VAL A 220 17.60 14.06 -5.87
C VAL A 220 16.89 12.83 -6.45
N ALA A 221 17.49 11.63 -6.42
CA ALA A 221 16.84 10.41 -6.93
C ALA A 221 15.69 9.93 -6.03
N GLY A 222 15.78 10.21 -4.73
CA GLY A 222 14.79 9.82 -3.72
C GLY A 222 13.86 10.95 -3.30
N THR A 223 14.11 12.19 -3.71
CA THR A 223 13.24 13.33 -3.42
C THR A 223 12.15 13.51 -4.48
N MET A 224 10.94 13.91 -4.05
CA MET A 224 9.80 14.15 -4.93
C MET A 224 10.12 15.26 -5.95
N SER A 225 9.85 15.00 -7.23
CA SER A 225 10.11 15.94 -8.33
C SER A 225 11.55 16.49 -8.41
N GLY A 226 12.52 15.85 -7.75
CA GLY A 226 13.90 16.35 -7.67
C GLY A 226 14.06 17.66 -6.88
N ILE A 227 13.07 18.02 -6.05
CA ILE A 227 13.09 19.23 -5.22
C ILE A 227 14.26 19.12 -4.23
N ALA A 228 15.20 20.06 -4.25
CA ALA A 228 16.37 20.05 -3.37
C ALA A 228 16.14 20.86 -2.08
N GLU A 229 14.97 21.48 -1.93
CA GLU A 229 14.57 22.18 -0.71
C GLU A 229 14.20 21.21 0.42
N CYS A 230 14.53 21.61 1.65
CA CYS A 230 14.30 20.83 2.86
C CYS A 230 13.59 21.67 3.93
N GLY A 231 13.10 21.03 4.98
CA GLY A 231 12.48 21.68 6.12
C GLY A 231 13.41 22.72 6.77
N GLN A 232 12.89 23.92 7.06
CA GLN A 232 13.68 25.05 7.56
C GLN A 232 14.31 24.80 8.95
N LEU A 233 13.70 23.93 9.76
CA LEU A 233 14.11 23.67 11.15
C LEU A 233 14.93 22.40 11.30
N ASP A 234 14.46 21.31 10.70
CA ASP A 234 14.97 19.93 10.86
C ASP A 234 15.86 19.49 9.68
N GLY A 235 15.74 20.14 8.52
CA GLY A 235 16.47 19.76 7.31
C GLY A 235 15.84 18.57 6.60
N ASP A 236 14.61 18.19 6.96
CA ASP A 236 13.94 17.02 6.42
C ASP A 236 13.63 17.20 4.93
N CYS A 237 14.07 16.24 4.12
CA CYS A 237 13.82 16.22 2.69
C CYS A 237 12.47 15.57 2.35
N HIS A 238 11.85 16.01 1.25
CA HIS A 238 10.55 15.50 0.83
C HIS A 238 10.65 14.20 0.01
N CYS A 239 10.77 13.06 0.69
CA CYS A 239 11.06 11.78 0.06
C CYS A 239 9.88 11.20 -0.75
N LYS A 240 10.23 10.41 -1.77
CA LYS A 240 9.30 9.55 -2.53
C LYS A 240 8.67 8.49 -1.61
N SER A 241 7.52 7.95 -2.02
CA SER A 241 6.71 7.11 -1.13
C SER A 241 7.37 5.80 -0.64
N HIS A 242 8.45 5.31 -1.25
CA HIS A 242 9.19 4.11 -0.82
C HIS A 242 10.63 4.41 -0.40
N VAL A 243 10.89 5.68 -0.11
CA VAL A 243 12.21 6.22 0.23
C VAL A 243 12.12 6.85 1.62
N GLY A 244 13.11 6.56 2.46
CA GLY A 244 13.23 7.06 3.82
C GLY A 244 14.58 7.75 4.06
N GLY A 245 14.80 8.05 5.34
CA GLY A 245 15.96 8.82 5.81
C GLY A 245 15.81 10.33 5.61
N ASP A 246 16.44 11.11 6.47
CA ASP A 246 16.32 12.58 6.50
C ASP A 246 16.76 13.23 5.18
N SER A 247 17.68 12.57 4.45
CA SER A 247 18.21 13.00 3.15
C SER A 247 17.60 12.29 1.93
N CYS A 248 16.62 11.41 2.10
CA CYS A 248 15.99 10.62 1.03
C CYS A 248 16.97 9.76 0.20
N ASP A 249 18.02 9.24 0.84
CA ASP A 249 19.08 8.45 0.22
C ASP A 249 18.93 6.93 0.47
N THR A 250 17.96 6.54 1.29
CA THR A 250 17.74 5.14 1.67
C THR A 250 16.33 4.67 1.31
N CYS A 251 16.17 3.38 1.02
CA CYS A 251 14.84 2.81 0.81
C CYS A 251 14.17 2.53 2.16
N GLU A 252 12.84 2.67 2.21
CA GLU A 252 12.07 2.21 3.37
C GLU A 252 12.22 0.69 3.57
N ASP A 253 12.02 0.21 4.80
CA ASP A 253 12.04 -1.22 5.12
C ASP A 253 11.10 -2.02 4.19
N GLY A 254 11.63 -3.10 3.62
CA GLY A 254 10.91 -3.90 2.62
C GLY A 254 11.01 -3.36 1.19
N TYR A 255 11.89 -2.38 0.92
CA TYR A 255 12.20 -1.90 -0.43
C TYR A 255 13.72 -1.83 -0.69
N PHE A 256 14.12 -1.82 -1.97
CA PHE A 256 15.52 -1.74 -2.41
C PHE A 256 15.64 -1.03 -3.78
N ALA A 257 16.87 -0.83 -4.26
CA ALA A 257 17.19 -0.24 -5.57
C ALA A 257 16.57 1.17 -5.79
N LEU A 258 17.13 2.17 -5.11
CA LEU A 258 16.76 3.57 -5.31
C LEU A 258 17.15 4.05 -6.72
N GLU A 259 16.16 4.39 -7.54
CA GLU A 259 16.33 4.80 -8.93
C GLU A 259 15.68 6.16 -9.21
N LYS A 260 16.37 7.06 -9.92
CA LYS A 260 15.83 8.39 -10.25
C LYS A 260 14.56 8.29 -11.11
N SER A 261 14.55 7.44 -12.13
CA SER A 261 13.43 7.28 -13.08
C SER A 261 12.19 6.62 -12.47
N ASN A 262 12.34 5.89 -11.36
CA ASN A 262 11.23 5.27 -10.64
C ASN A 262 10.46 6.33 -9.85
N TYR A 263 9.17 6.47 -10.14
CA TYR A 263 8.29 7.44 -9.48
C TYR A 263 8.19 7.23 -7.96
N PHE A 264 8.18 5.97 -7.50
CA PHE A 264 8.16 5.63 -6.07
C PHE A 264 9.56 5.60 -5.44
N GLY A 265 10.62 5.68 -6.26
CA GLY A 265 12.02 5.68 -5.85
C GLY A 265 12.60 4.28 -5.75
N CYS A 266 12.08 3.46 -4.82
CA CYS A 266 12.54 2.09 -4.59
C CYS A 266 11.52 1.03 -5.06
N GLN A 267 11.98 -0.21 -5.19
CA GLN A 267 11.20 -1.38 -5.60
C GLN A 267 11.02 -2.33 -4.41
N GLY A 268 9.91 -3.06 -4.35
CA GLY A 268 9.58 -3.91 -3.19
C GLY A 268 10.43 -5.17 -3.07
N CYS A 269 10.81 -5.53 -1.86
CA CYS A 269 11.44 -6.82 -1.54
C CYS A 269 10.44 -7.96 -1.74
N ARG A 270 10.90 -9.06 -2.35
CA ARG A 270 10.07 -10.27 -2.56
C ARG A 270 10.55 -11.41 -1.67
N CYS A 271 10.70 -11.14 -0.37
CA CYS A 271 11.17 -12.13 0.60
C CYS A 271 10.07 -13.12 0.96
N ASP A 272 10.38 -14.41 0.87
CA ASP A 272 9.47 -15.46 1.30
C ASP A 272 9.24 -15.40 2.82
N ILE A 273 7.98 -15.39 3.26
CA ILE A 273 7.64 -15.22 4.68
C ILE A 273 8.11 -16.36 5.57
N GLY A 274 8.31 -17.54 4.99
CA GLY A 274 8.80 -18.71 5.70
C GLY A 274 10.31 -18.89 5.56
N GLY A 275 10.82 -18.75 4.33
CA GLY A 275 12.23 -18.97 4.02
C GLY A 275 13.16 -17.82 4.39
N ALA A 276 12.66 -16.59 4.51
CA ALA A 276 13.43 -15.44 4.98
C ALA A 276 13.27 -15.23 6.50
N VAL A 277 14.25 -14.57 7.10
CA VAL A 277 14.21 -14.18 8.52
C VAL A 277 13.24 -13.00 8.74
N SER A 278 13.16 -12.09 7.77
CA SER A 278 12.28 -10.92 7.80
C SER A 278 11.86 -10.54 6.36
N PRO A 279 10.81 -9.72 6.19
CA PRO A 279 10.44 -9.18 4.87
C PRO A 279 11.42 -8.10 4.36
N VAL A 280 12.40 -7.68 5.16
CA VAL A 280 13.40 -6.67 4.82
C VAL A 280 14.55 -7.32 4.03
N CYS A 281 14.94 -6.69 2.92
CA CYS A 281 16.04 -7.15 2.08
C CYS A 281 17.22 -6.17 2.11
N SER A 282 18.42 -6.68 1.82
CA SER A 282 19.68 -5.96 1.99
C SER A 282 20.14 -5.21 0.74
N GLY A 283 20.60 -3.98 0.97
CA GLY A 283 21.38 -3.16 0.03
C GLY A 283 20.68 -2.85 -1.30
N PRO A 284 21.41 -2.37 -2.32
CA PRO A 284 20.86 -2.08 -3.64
C PRO A 284 20.48 -3.35 -4.43
N SER A 285 20.93 -4.53 -4.00
CA SER A 285 20.66 -5.81 -4.68
C SER A 285 19.30 -6.42 -4.33
N GLY A 286 18.71 -6.03 -3.21
CA GLY A 286 17.44 -6.57 -2.72
C GLY A 286 17.49 -8.04 -2.35
N VAL A 287 18.62 -8.49 -1.78
CA VAL A 287 18.80 -9.89 -1.37
C VAL A 287 18.24 -10.07 0.03
N CYS A 288 17.27 -10.95 0.17
CA CYS A 288 16.65 -11.28 1.45
C CYS A 288 17.61 -12.07 2.34
N GLN A 289 17.53 -11.83 3.64
CA GLN A 289 18.26 -12.65 4.61
C GLN A 289 17.55 -13.98 4.79
N CYS A 290 18.13 -15.04 4.22
CA CYS A 290 17.53 -16.37 4.26
C CYS A 290 17.81 -17.09 5.58
N ARG A 291 16.89 -17.98 5.97
CA ARG A 291 17.06 -18.93 7.07
C ARG A 291 18.11 -19.98 6.73
N GLU A 292 18.46 -20.80 7.73
CA GLU A 292 19.48 -21.83 7.55
C GLU A 292 19.15 -22.77 6.39
N HIS A 293 20.14 -22.98 5.52
CA HIS A 293 20.03 -23.83 4.33
C HIS A 293 18.94 -23.45 3.33
N VAL A 294 18.49 -22.20 3.36
CA VAL A 294 17.60 -21.61 2.36
C VAL A 294 18.40 -20.62 1.51
N VAL A 295 18.20 -20.64 0.19
CA VAL A 295 18.97 -19.87 -0.78
C VAL A 295 18.09 -19.18 -1.83
N GLY A 296 18.70 -18.23 -2.53
CA GLY A 296 18.08 -17.42 -3.59
C GLY A 296 17.72 -16.01 -3.10
N LYS A 297 17.57 -15.07 -4.04
CA LYS A 297 17.28 -13.65 -3.74
C LYS A 297 16.05 -13.47 -2.84
N ALA A 298 15.03 -14.31 -3.04
CA ALA A 298 13.75 -14.33 -2.33
C ALA A 298 13.67 -15.39 -1.22
N CYS A 299 14.71 -16.18 -0.98
CA CYS A 299 14.71 -17.28 0.01
C CYS A 299 13.64 -18.36 -0.24
N GLN A 300 13.47 -18.78 -1.49
CA GLN A 300 12.42 -19.71 -1.91
C GLN A 300 12.93 -21.11 -2.26
N ARG A 301 14.23 -21.41 -2.14
CA ARG A 301 14.81 -22.69 -2.55
C ARG A 301 15.71 -23.25 -1.45
N PRO A 302 15.73 -24.57 -1.23
CA PRO A 302 16.71 -25.14 -0.32
C PRO A 302 18.10 -25.12 -0.96
N GLU A 303 19.14 -25.08 -0.13
CA GLU A 303 20.53 -25.29 -0.52
C GLU A 303 20.73 -26.70 -1.11
N ASN A 304 21.78 -26.90 -1.91
CA ASN A 304 22.11 -28.24 -2.41
C ASN A 304 22.34 -29.22 -1.26
N ASN A 305 21.79 -30.43 -1.37
CA ASN A 305 21.73 -31.46 -0.31
C ASN A 305 20.81 -31.15 0.88
N TYR A 306 19.92 -30.16 0.73
CA TYR A 306 18.83 -29.89 1.66
C TYR A 306 17.49 -29.93 0.92
N TYR A 307 16.39 -30.01 1.68
CA TYR A 307 15.04 -30.08 1.14
C TYR A 307 14.01 -29.43 2.07
N PHE A 308 12.86 -29.07 1.51
CA PHE A 308 11.67 -28.72 2.26
C PHE A 308 10.77 -29.96 2.42
N PRO A 309 10.41 -30.35 3.65
CA PRO A 309 9.54 -31.50 3.85
C PRO A 309 8.09 -31.17 3.45
N ASP A 310 7.24 -32.19 3.32
CA ASP A 310 5.81 -31.98 3.09
C ASP A 310 5.06 -31.62 4.40
N LEU A 311 3.80 -31.20 4.31
CA LEU A 311 2.99 -30.87 5.51
C LEU A 311 2.72 -32.11 6.39
N HIS A 312 2.87 -33.31 5.84
CA HIS A 312 2.72 -34.60 6.51
C HIS A 312 4.05 -35.14 7.04
N HIS A 313 5.07 -34.30 7.24
CA HIS A 313 6.42 -34.73 7.62
C HIS A 313 6.50 -35.47 8.96
N MET A 314 5.60 -35.17 9.91
CA MET A 314 5.49 -35.92 11.17
C MET A 314 4.73 -37.22 10.96
N ARG A 315 5.28 -38.06 10.07
CA ARG A 315 4.73 -39.34 9.65
C ARG A 315 5.24 -40.47 10.53
N TYR A 316 4.32 -41.34 10.94
CA TYR A 316 4.59 -42.52 11.74
C TYR A 316 3.99 -43.74 11.06
N GLU A 317 4.85 -44.63 10.59
CA GLU A 317 4.47 -45.86 9.91
C GLU A 317 3.77 -46.82 10.89
N ILE A 318 2.57 -47.28 10.53
CA ILE A 318 1.74 -48.06 11.45
C ILE A 318 2.29 -49.48 11.57
N GLU A 319 2.91 -50.01 10.52
CA GLU A 319 3.53 -51.34 10.51
C GLU A 319 4.76 -51.46 11.43
N ASP A 320 5.40 -50.34 11.79
CA ASP A 320 6.50 -50.31 12.75
C ASP A 320 6.00 -50.26 14.22
N GLY A 321 4.67 -50.25 14.41
CA GLY A 321 4.02 -50.35 15.72
C GLY A 321 4.10 -51.73 16.37
N THR A 322 3.45 -51.86 17.53
CA THR A 322 3.39 -53.10 18.31
C THR A 322 1.95 -53.46 18.71
N THR A 323 1.71 -54.75 18.90
CA THR A 323 0.49 -55.25 19.54
C THR A 323 0.46 -54.89 21.03
N PRO A 324 -0.69 -54.94 21.72
CA PRO A 324 -0.77 -54.73 23.17
C PRO A 324 0.14 -55.63 24.01
N SER A 325 0.53 -56.79 23.45
CA SER A 325 1.46 -57.75 24.06
C SER A 325 2.95 -57.42 23.85
N GLY A 326 3.28 -56.34 23.13
CA GLY A 326 4.65 -55.93 22.82
C GLY A 326 5.27 -56.67 21.62
N ARG A 327 4.51 -57.51 20.92
CA ARG A 327 4.98 -58.19 19.70
C ARG A 327 4.89 -57.27 18.49
N ALA A 328 5.82 -57.42 17.54
CA ALA A 328 5.79 -56.74 16.25
C ALA A 328 4.52 -57.07 15.47
N LEU A 329 4.03 -56.09 14.70
CA LEU A 329 2.84 -56.24 13.89
C LEU A 329 3.06 -57.13 12.67
N ARG A 330 1.96 -57.70 12.21
CA ARG A 330 1.90 -58.36 10.91
C ARG A 330 1.28 -57.36 9.92
N PHE A 331 1.97 -57.15 8.80
CA PHE A 331 1.57 -56.18 7.78
C PHE A 331 1.56 -56.84 6.39
N GLY A 332 0.69 -56.33 5.51
CA GLY A 332 0.64 -56.68 4.09
C GLY A 332 1.53 -55.74 3.28
N PHE A 333 1.90 -56.14 2.07
CA PHE A 333 2.78 -55.36 1.17
C PHE A 333 2.43 -55.56 -0.30
N ASP A 334 1.20 -56.02 -0.61
CA ASP A 334 0.75 -56.24 -1.98
C ASP A 334 0.25 -54.92 -2.59
N PRO A 335 0.92 -54.37 -3.63
CA PRO A 335 0.48 -53.13 -4.27
C PRO A 335 -0.90 -53.23 -4.94
N LEU A 336 -1.40 -54.45 -5.22
CA LEU A 336 -2.74 -54.67 -5.76
C LEU A 336 -3.82 -54.58 -4.69
N GLU A 337 -3.48 -54.81 -3.42
CA GLU A 337 -4.41 -54.68 -2.29
C GLU A 337 -4.37 -53.25 -1.73
N PHE A 338 -3.18 -52.65 -1.61
CA PHE A 338 -3.01 -51.26 -1.22
C PHE A 338 -1.99 -50.59 -2.16
N SER A 339 -2.47 -49.75 -3.07
CA SER A 339 -1.59 -49.03 -3.99
C SER A 339 -0.78 -47.96 -3.27
N GLU A 340 0.49 -47.79 -3.68
CA GLU A 340 1.37 -46.72 -3.20
C GLU A 340 1.50 -46.61 -1.67
N PHE A 341 1.53 -47.72 -0.93
CA PHE A 341 1.85 -47.69 0.51
C PHE A 341 3.23 -47.03 0.74
N SER A 342 3.36 -46.32 1.85
CA SER A 342 4.41 -45.30 1.99
C SER A 342 5.80 -45.85 2.31
N TRP A 343 5.87 -46.97 3.04
CA TRP A 343 7.13 -47.55 3.52
C TRP A 343 7.25 -49.05 3.23
N ARG A 344 7.09 -49.93 4.22
CA ARG A 344 7.29 -51.38 4.07
C ARG A 344 6.00 -52.10 3.71
N GLY A 345 4.86 -51.51 4.06
CA GLY A 345 3.56 -52.09 3.81
C GLY A 345 2.45 -51.36 4.53
N TYR A 346 1.40 -52.08 4.90
CA TYR A 346 0.23 -51.57 5.63
C TYR A 346 -0.22 -52.57 6.70
N ALA A 347 -0.69 -52.06 7.83
CA ALA A 347 -1.27 -52.87 8.89
C ALA A 347 -2.69 -53.33 8.53
N GLN A 348 -2.91 -54.65 8.51
CA GLN A 348 -4.23 -55.24 8.32
C GLN A 348 -4.91 -55.44 9.68
N MET A 349 -6.03 -54.74 9.89
CA MET A 349 -6.74 -54.72 11.17
C MET A 349 -7.76 -55.85 11.24
N THR A 350 -7.33 -57.01 11.76
CA THR A 350 -8.14 -58.24 11.84
C THR A 350 -8.66 -58.47 13.26
N PRO A 351 -9.62 -59.38 13.51
CA PRO A 351 -10.07 -59.72 14.87
C PRO A 351 -8.94 -60.17 15.81
N VAL A 352 -7.83 -60.70 15.27
CA VAL A 352 -6.64 -61.13 16.02
C VAL A 352 -5.66 -59.97 16.27
N GLN A 353 -5.66 -58.96 15.39
CA GLN A 353 -4.82 -57.76 15.45
C GLN A 353 -5.72 -56.52 15.25
N ASN A 354 -6.57 -56.25 16.24
CA ASN A 354 -7.54 -55.15 16.20
C ASN A 354 -7.08 -53.91 16.98
N GLU A 355 -5.92 -53.97 17.65
CA GLU A 355 -5.31 -52.85 18.37
C GLU A 355 -3.82 -52.74 18.02
N VAL A 356 -3.40 -51.53 17.67
CA VAL A 356 -2.02 -51.17 17.33
C VAL A 356 -1.54 -50.05 18.26
N ARG A 357 -0.29 -50.15 18.74
CA ARG A 357 0.39 -49.13 19.54
C ARG A 357 1.58 -48.56 18.79
N ILE A 358 1.59 -47.25 18.62
CA ILE A 358 2.62 -46.50 17.90
C ILE A 358 3.28 -45.54 18.87
N MET A 359 4.61 -45.50 18.85
CA MET A 359 5.39 -44.54 19.64
C MET A 359 5.57 -43.26 18.83
N LEU A 360 5.08 -42.14 19.36
CA LEU A 360 5.15 -40.83 18.75
C LEU A 360 6.25 -40.01 19.45
N ASN A 361 7.15 -39.40 18.68
CA ASN A 361 8.23 -38.57 19.21
C ASN A 361 8.03 -37.13 18.75
N VAL A 362 7.47 -36.30 19.62
CA VAL A 362 7.17 -34.90 19.30
C VAL A 362 8.33 -34.02 19.75
N GLY A 363 8.93 -33.31 18.80
CA GLY A 363 10.02 -32.35 19.03
C GLY A 363 9.53 -31.05 19.69
N LYS A 364 10.35 -29.98 19.60
CA LYS A 364 9.94 -28.65 20.08
C LYS A 364 8.74 -28.16 19.25
N SER A 365 7.59 -27.96 19.91
CA SER A 365 6.42 -27.30 19.33
C SER A 365 6.04 -26.12 20.23
N SER A 366 5.76 -24.97 19.61
CA SER A 366 5.36 -23.72 20.26
C SER A 366 3.98 -23.79 20.91
N LEU A 367 3.06 -24.60 20.36
CA LEU A 367 1.63 -24.53 20.70
C LEU A 367 1.00 -25.89 21.08
N SER A 368 1.70 -27.01 20.90
CA SER A 368 1.29 -28.36 21.36
C SER A 368 -0.10 -28.84 20.89
N LEU A 369 -0.69 -28.25 19.84
CA LEU A 369 -1.99 -28.65 19.28
C LEU A 369 -1.82 -29.30 17.91
N PHE A 370 -2.41 -30.49 17.75
CA PHE A 370 -2.26 -31.31 16.54
C PHE A 370 -3.59 -31.90 16.07
N HIS A 371 -3.81 -31.90 14.76
CA HIS A 371 -4.77 -32.82 14.15
C HIS A 371 -4.07 -34.15 13.87
N VAL A 372 -4.80 -35.25 14.03
CA VAL A 372 -4.30 -36.58 13.66
C VAL A 372 -4.95 -36.98 12.35
N VAL A 373 -4.11 -37.33 11.37
CA VAL A 373 -4.55 -37.82 10.07
C VAL A 373 -4.10 -39.26 9.90
N LEU A 374 -4.97 -40.13 9.41
CA LEU A 374 -4.64 -41.52 9.05
C LEU A 374 -4.80 -41.72 7.56
N ARG A 375 -3.81 -42.36 6.93
CA ARG A 375 -3.95 -42.91 5.57
C ARG A 375 -4.46 -44.34 5.67
N TYR A 376 -5.59 -44.62 5.02
CA TYR A 376 -6.30 -45.88 5.17
C TYR A 376 -6.97 -46.35 3.89
N MET A 377 -7.41 -47.59 3.89
CA MET A 377 -8.36 -48.14 2.92
C MET A 377 -9.42 -48.95 3.66
N ASN A 378 -10.68 -48.71 3.33
CA ASN A 378 -11.80 -49.50 3.81
C ASN A 378 -12.42 -50.25 2.61
N PRO A 379 -12.01 -51.51 2.36
CA PRO A 379 -12.50 -52.29 1.23
C PRO A 379 -13.97 -52.74 1.39
N GLY A 380 -14.55 -52.56 2.58
CA GLY A 380 -15.96 -52.84 2.86
C GLY A 380 -16.91 -51.88 2.15
N THR A 381 -18.21 -52.17 2.25
CA THR A 381 -19.28 -51.33 1.68
C THR A 381 -19.88 -50.34 2.67
N GLU A 382 -19.56 -50.47 3.96
CA GLU A 382 -20.10 -49.65 5.05
C GLU A 382 -19.00 -48.92 5.80
N ALA A 383 -19.35 -47.80 6.44
CA ALA A 383 -18.41 -47.06 7.27
C ALA A 383 -18.05 -47.84 8.54
N VAL A 384 -16.76 -47.94 8.84
CA VAL A 384 -16.25 -48.64 10.01
C VAL A 384 -15.91 -47.64 11.11
N SER A 385 -16.38 -47.89 12.32
CA SER A 385 -16.02 -47.08 13.50
C SER A 385 -14.79 -47.66 14.19
N GLY A 386 -13.85 -46.79 14.54
CA GLY A 386 -12.66 -47.13 15.31
C GLY A 386 -12.39 -46.06 16.37
N ARG A 387 -11.39 -46.29 17.21
CA ARG A 387 -11.04 -45.36 18.28
C ARG A 387 -9.55 -45.17 18.38
N ILE A 388 -9.11 -43.92 18.54
CA ILE A 388 -7.72 -43.59 18.86
C ILE A 388 -7.62 -43.06 20.28
N THR A 389 -6.60 -43.48 21.00
CA THR A 389 -6.27 -42.99 22.33
C THR A 389 -4.79 -42.61 22.38
N ILE A 390 -4.50 -41.35 22.67
CA ILE A 390 -3.14 -40.81 22.77
C ILE A 390 -2.85 -40.45 24.23
N TYR A 391 -1.74 -40.95 24.77
CA TYR A 391 -1.32 -40.67 26.16
C TYR A 391 0.20 -40.59 26.27
N PRO A 392 0.72 -39.80 27.23
CA PRO A 392 2.16 -39.66 27.39
C PRO A 392 2.75 -40.95 27.96
N SER A 393 3.93 -41.35 27.50
CA SER A 393 4.60 -42.57 27.96
C SER A 393 4.91 -42.57 29.48
N TRP A 394 4.95 -41.39 30.10
CA TRP A 394 5.34 -41.16 31.48
C TRP A 394 4.17 -40.98 32.48
N ALA A 395 2.91 -40.86 32.04
CA ALA A 395 1.76 -40.65 32.95
C ALA A 395 0.68 -41.75 32.83
N LYS A 396 0.06 -42.13 33.96
CA LYS A 396 -1.09 -43.05 34.00
C LYS A 396 -2.42 -42.30 33.79
N ALA A 397 -3.22 -42.80 32.84
CA ALA A 397 -4.66 -42.65 32.58
C ALA A 397 -5.32 -41.25 32.58
N GLY A 398 -4.95 -40.31 33.45
CA GLY A 398 -5.63 -39.01 33.61
C GLY A 398 -5.33 -37.97 32.51
N ALA A 399 -4.29 -38.17 31.71
CA ALA A 399 -3.90 -37.30 30.59
C ALA A 399 -4.17 -37.91 29.21
N ALA A 400 -4.91 -39.03 29.16
CA ALA A 400 -5.23 -39.72 27.91
C ALA A 400 -6.35 -39.00 27.16
N GLN A 401 -6.12 -38.71 25.88
CA GLN A 401 -7.12 -38.13 24.98
C GLN A 401 -7.61 -39.21 24.03
N SER A 402 -8.92 -39.49 24.06
CA SER A 402 -9.53 -40.53 23.23
C SER A 402 -10.60 -39.93 22.34
N LYS A 403 -10.56 -40.25 21.04
CA LYS A 403 -11.56 -39.78 20.06
C LYS A 403 -12.00 -40.94 19.15
N GLU A 404 -13.26 -40.88 18.72
CA GLU A 404 -13.82 -41.82 17.74
C GLU A 404 -13.35 -41.44 16.32
N ILE A 405 -13.18 -42.46 15.48
CA ILE A 405 -12.75 -42.37 14.09
C ILE A 405 -13.80 -43.07 13.23
N ILE A 406 -14.17 -42.47 12.10
CA ILE A 406 -15.10 -43.06 11.15
C ILE A 406 -14.37 -43.24 9.82
N PHE A 407 -14.17 -44.47 9.40
CA PHE A 407 -13.51 -44.85 8.16
C PHE A 407 -14.56 -45.08 7.07
N GLN A 408 -14.71 -44.13 6.15
CA GLN A 408 -15.62 -44.25 5.01
C GLN A 408 -15.14 -45.32 4.02
N PRO A 409 -16.06 -46.07 3.35
CA PRO A 409 -15.70 -47.01 2.28
C PRO A 409 -14.82 -46.37 1.22
N SER A 410 -13.71 -47.03 0.87
CA SER A 410 -12.82 -46.55 -0.19
C SER A 410 -12.09 -47.71 -0.87
N LYS A 411 -12.08 -47.70 -2.20
CA LYS A 411 -11.32 -48.65 -3.03
C LYS A 411 -9.88 -48.20 -3.29
N GLU A 412 -9.60 -46.92 -3.10
CA GLU A 412 -8.27 -46.33 -3.24
C GLU A 412 -7.81 -45.80 -1.87
N PRO A 413 -6.50 -45.63 -1.64
CA PRO A 413 -6.00 -45.04 -0.40
C PRO A 413 -6.61 -43.66 -0.16
N ALA A 414 -7.17 -43.45 1.04
CA ALA A 414 -7.84 -42.22 1.44
C ALA A 414 -7.27 -41.69 2.76
N PHE A 415 -7.57 -40.42 3.05
CA PHE A 415 -7.20 -39.78 4.32
C PHE A 415 -8.42 -39.55 5.20
N VAL A 416 -8.24 -39.70 6.52
CA VAL A 416 -9.22 -39.27 7.52
C VAL A 416 -8.55 -38.40 8.57
N THR A 417 -9.08 -37.19 8.76
CA THR A 417 -8.70 -36.30 9.87
C THR A 417 -9.62 -36.56 11.06
N ILE A 418 -9.08 -36.62 12.28
CA ILE A 418 -9.81 -37.08 13.47
C ILE A 418 -10.28 -35.89 14.34
N PRO A 419 -11.56 -35.87 14.78
CA PRO A 419 -12.66 -36.78 14.43
C PRO A 419 -13.23 -36.53 13.01
N GLY A 420 -13.56 -37.62 12.31
CA GLY A 420 -13.99 -37.61 10.90
C GLY A 420 -15.40 -37.09 10.63
N ASN A 421 -15.96 -36.23 11.49
CA ASN A 421 -17.34 -35.72 11.41
C ASN A 421 -17.44 -34.28 10.84
N GLY A 422 -16.37 -33.75 10.25
CA GLY A 422 -16.32 -32.41 9.66
C GLY A 422 -15.86 -31.29 10.62
N PHE A 423 -15.73 -31.57 11.92
CA PHE A 423 -15.07 -30.70 12.89
C PHE A 423 -13.91 -31.44 13.55
N ALA A 424 -12.69 -31.24 13.04
CA ALA A 424 -11.51 -31.84 13.62
C ALA A 424 -11.14 -31.12 14.93
N ASP A 425 -11.54 -31.67 16.07
CA ASP A 425 -11.02 -31.27 17.37
C ASP A 425 -9.51 -31.59 17.48
N PRO A 426 -8.65 -30.68 17.92
CA PRO A 426 -7.21 -30.93 18.08
C PRO A 426 -6.88 -31.78 19.32
N PHE A 427 -5.73 -32.44 19.28
CA PHE A 427 -5.10 -33.12 20.40
C PHE A 427 -4.03 -32.21 21.02
N SER A 428 -4.01 -32.12 22.35
CA SER A 428 -2.96 -31.43 23.09
C SER A 428 -1.79 -32.38 23.38
N ILE A 429 -0.71 -32.27 22.60
CA ILE A 429 0.47 -33.13 22.66
C ILE A 429 1.70 -32.27 22.91
N VAL A 430 2.17 -32.23 24.15
CA VAL A 430 3.40 -31.49 24.51
C VAL A 430 4.66 -32.23 24.02
N PRO A 431 5.79 -31.53 23.82
CA PRO A 431 7.06 -32.15 23.43
C PRO A 431 7.43 -33.35 24.32
N GLY A 432 7.86 -34.45 23.69
CA GLY A 432 8.21 -35.69 24.37
C GLY A 432 7.69 -36.95 23.66
N THR A 433 7.80 -38.09 24.36
CA THR A 433 7.39 -39.40 23.83
C THR A 433 5.97 -39.76 24.26
N TRP A 434 5.13 -40.04 23.28
CA TRP A 434 3.72 -40.39 23.44
C TRP A 434 3.42 -41.76 22.82
N ILE A 435 2.30 -42.35 23.23
CA ILE A 435 1.80 -43.61 22.67
C ILE A 435 0.42 -43.36 22.10
N ALA A 436 0.25 -43.68 20.81
CA ALA A 436 -1.05 -43.73 20.15
C ALA A 436 -1.53 -45.17 20.06
N CYS A 437 -2.68 -45.46 20.66
CA CYS A 437 -3.39 -46.73 20.50
C CYS A 437 -4.53 -46.55 19.50
N ILE A 438 -4.51 -47.29 18.40
CA ILE A 438 -5.57 -47.31 17.39
C ILE A 438 -6.29 -48.66 17.50
N LYS A 439 -7.61 -48.63 17.73
CA LYS A 439 -8.45 -49.82 17.82
C LYS A 439 -9.53 -49.80 16.74
N VAL A 440 -9.49 -50.77 15.83
CA VAL A 440 -10.44 -50.90 14.70
C VAL A 440 -10.35 -52.30 14.10
N GLU A 441 -11.39 -52.75 13.40
CA GLU A 441 -11.45 -54.02 12.69
C GLU A 441 -11.96 -53.82 11.26
N GLY A 442 -11.40 -54.52 10.28
CA GLY A 442 -11.88 -54.52 8.89
C GLY A 442 -11.32 -53.40 7.99
N VAL A 443 -10.27 -52.70 8.42
CA VAL A 443 -9.60 -51.64 7.64
C VAL A 443 -8.11 -51.92 7.45
N LEU A 444 -7.54 -51.34 6.40
CA LEU A 444 -6.10 -51.33 6.14
C LEU A 444 -5.56 -49.95 6.51
N LEU A 445 -4.46 -49.90 7.26
CA LEU A 445 -3.85 -48.66 7.72
C LEU A 445 -2.39 -48.57 7.27
N ASP A 446 -1.98 -47.45 6.68
CA ASP A 446 -0.61 -47.23 6.19
C ASP A 446 0.19 -46.43 7.22
N TYR A 447 -0.06 -45.12 7.34
CA TYR A 447 0.63 -44.25 8.28
C TYR A 447 -0.31 -43.31 9.06
N LEU A 448 0.21 -42.81 10.18
CA LEU A 448 -0.37 -41.74 10.98
C LEU A 448 0.45 -40.45 10.84
N VAL A 449 -0.22 -39.31 10.70
CA VAL A 449 0.40 -37.98 10.67
C VAL A 449 -0.08 -37.15 11.85
N LEU A 450 0.85 -36.46 12.49
CA LEU A 450 0.56 -35.37 13.41
C LEU A 450 0.67 -34.04 12.65
N LEU A 451 -0.46 -33.40 12.35
CA LEU A 451 -0.51 -32.14 11.62
C LEU A 451 -0.56 -30.97 12.64
N PRO A 452 0.49 -30.14 12.77
CA PRO A 452 0.53 -29.06 13.75
C PRO A 452 -0.42 -27.92 13.40
N ARG A 453 -0.86 -27.19 14.44
CA ARG A 453 -1.68 -25.97 14.32
C ARG A 453 -1.12 -24.94 13.34
N ASP A 454 0.19 -24.77 13.35
CA ASP A 454 0.88 -23.85 12.44
C ASP A 454 0.60 -24.16 10.96
N TYR A 455 0.17 -25.38 10.61
CA TYR A 455 -0.15 -25.77 9.24
C TYR A 455 -1.65 -25.70 8.94
N TYR A 456 -2.51 -26.24 9.82
CA TYR A 456 -3.95 -26.30 9.53
C TYR A 456 -4.71 -25.00 9.83
N GLU A 457 -4.12 -24.09 10.62
CA GLU A 457 -4.60 -22.70 10.75
C GLU A 457 -3.76 -21.72 9.94
N ALA A 458 -2.49 -22.06 9.64
CA ALA A 458 -1.56 -21.27 8.84
C ALA A 458 -1.45 -19.77 9.20
N PRO A 459 -1.44 -19.36 10.49
CA PRO A 459 -1.56 -17.96 10.91
C PRO A 459 -0.41 -17.07 10.43
N SER A 460 0.72 -17.67 10.04
CA SER A 460 1.92 -16.98 9.54
C SER A 460 1.82 -16.58 8.06
N LEU A 461 0.79 -16.97 7.31
CA LEU A 461 0.59 -16.57 5.91
C LEU A 461 0.07 -15.13 5.77
N GLN A 462 0.75 -14.18 6.44
CA GLN A 462 0.50 -12.74 6.39
C GLN A 462 1.38 -12.10 5.31
N LEU A 463 1.02 -12.27 4.04
CA LEU A 463 1.89 -11.91 2.91
C LEU A 463 2.01 -10.39 2.73
N PRO A 464 3.21 -9.80 2.82
CA PRO A 464 3.40 -8.37 2.56
C PRO A 464 3.20 -8.07 1.08
N VAL A 465 2.46 -6.99 0.79
CA VAL A 465 2.27 -6.46 -0.57
C VAL A 465 3.05 -5.15 -0.67
N THR A 466 4.04 -5.14 -1.55
CA THR A 466 4.95 -3.99 -1.73
C THR A 466 4.85 -3.38 -3.12
N GLU A 467 4.32 -4.11 -4.10
CA GLU A 467 4.31 -3.67 -5.49
C GLU A 467 3.11 -2.77 -5.78
N PRO A 468 3.29 -1.59 -6.41
CA PRO A 468 2.19 -0.76 -6.88
C PRO A 468 1.44 -1.43 -8.04
N CYS A 469 0.12 -1.20 -8.11
CA CYS A 469 -0.69 -1.73 -9.22
C CYS A 469 -0.28 -1.09 -10.55
N ALA A 470 0.22 -1.92 -11.47
CA ALA A 470 0.46 -1.59 -12.87
C ALA A 470 -0.84 -1.59 -13.70
N ASP A 471 -0.78 -1.03 -14.91
CA ASP A 471 -1.91 -1.03 -15.86
C ASP A 471 -2.38 -2.44 -16.26
N VAL A 472 -1.44 -3.38 -16.25
CA VAL A 472 -1.64 -4.80 -16.57
C VAL A 472 -0.98 -5.62 -15.48
N GLY A 473 -1.68 -6.62 -14.94
CA GLY A 473 -1.15 -7.55 -13.95
C GLY A 473 -1.71 -8.96 -14.13
N HIS A 474 -1.10 -9.95 -13.45
CA HIS A 474 -1.56 -11.32 -13.53
C HIS A 474 -2.86 -11.53 -12.74
N PRO A 475 -3.80 -12.36 -13.22
CA PRO A 475 -5.03 -12.65 -12.48
C PRO A 475 -4.74 -13.13 -11.05
N GLN A 476 -5.46 -12.58 -10.07
CA GLN A 476 -5.31 -12.91 -8.63
C GLN A 476 -3.99 -12.48 -7.98
N GLU A 477 -3.11 -11.79 -8.71
CA GLU A 477 -1.96 -11.11 -8.12
C GLU A 477 -2.43 -9.90 -7.31
N ASN A 478 -1.77 -9.65 -6.17
CA ASN A 478 -2.10 -8.55 -5.28
C ASN A 478 -1.09 -7.41 -5.44
N CYS A 479 -1.58 -6.19 -5.39
CA CYS A 479 -0.78 -4.98 -5.54
C CYS A 479 -1.34 -3.85 -4.64
N LEU A 480 -0.58 -2.78 -4.46
CA LEU A 480 -0.99 -1.59 -3.74
C LEU A 480 -1.60 -0.59 -4.73
N LEU A 481 -2.89 -0.29 -4.55
CA LEU A 481 -3.55 0.78 -5.29
C LEU A 481 -3.34 2.09 -4.54
N TYR A 482 -3.02 3.15 -5.27
CA TYR A 482 -2.70 4.46 -4.69
C TYR A 482 -3.77 5.50 -5.01
N GLN A 483 -3.71 6.62 -4.30
CA GLN A 483 -4.49 7.81 -4.58
C GLN A 483 -3.72 9.04 -4.10
N HIS A 484 -3.86 10.14 -4.83
CA HIS A 484 -3.32 11.45 -4.44
C HIS A 484 -4.37 12.32 -3.77
N LEU A 485 -3.89 13.34 -3.05
CA LEU A 485 -4.74 14.44 -2.60
C LEU A 485 -5.50 15.07 -3.79
N PRO A 486 -6.80 15.35 -3.66
CA PRO A 486 -7.57 15.93 -4.74
C PRO A 486 -7.14 17.36 -5.04
N VAL A 487 -7.03 17.69 -6.32
CA VAL A 487 -6.65 19.03 -6.82
C VAL A 487 -7.80 19.74 -7.52
N THR A 488 -9.00 19.16 -7.48
CA THR A 488 -10.22 19.66 -8.15
C THR A 488 -10.65 21.06 -7.69
N ARG A 489 -10.16 21.52 -6.53
CA ARG A 489 -10.40 22.89 -6.03
C ARG A 489 -9.51 23.95 -6.67
N PHE A 490 -8.46 23.54 -7.39
CA PHE A 490 -7.50 24.42 -8.02
C PHE A 490 -7.79 24.56 -9.53
N PRO A 491 -7.42 25.70 -10.15
CA PRO A 491 -7.53 25.86 -11.60
C PRO A 491 -6.58 24.92 -12.32
N CYS A 492 -7.13 24.09 -13.22
CA CYS A 492 -6.39 23.16 -14.06
C CYS A 492 -6.81 23.33 -15.53
N ALA A 493 -5.84 23.17 -16.44
CA ALA A 493 -6.08 23.10 -17.88
C ALA A 493 -5.88 21.65 -18.35
N LEU A 494 -6.88 21.09 -19.03
CA LEU A 494 -6.80 19.76 -19.62
C LEU A 494 -5.89 19.78 -20.85
N ALA A 495 -4.96 18.84 -20.94
CA ALA A 495 -4.02 18.78 -22.06
C ALA A 495 -4.70 18.51 -23.40
N CYS A 496 -5.80 17.75 -23.38
CA CYS A 496 -6.62 17.46 -24.56
C CYS A 496 -7.30 18.71 -25.15
N GLU A 497 -7.37 19.82 -24.40
CA GLU A 497 -7.96 21.10 -24.81
C GLU A 497 -6.88 22.11 -25.25
N ALA A 498 -5.67 21.65 -25.55
CA ALA A 498 -4.58 22.52 -26.01
C ALA A 498 -4.96 23.34 -27.25
N ARG A 499 -4.51 24.60 -27.26
CA ARG A 499 -4.76 25.53 -28.36
C ARG A 499 -3.96 25.16 -29.60
N HIS A 500 -2.70 24.80 -29.39
CA HIS A 500 -1.75 24.46 -30.44
C HIS A 500 -0.86 23.29 -30.00
N PHE A 501 -0.58 22.39 -30.94
CA PHE A 501 0.36 21.30 -30.78
C PHE A 501 1.30 21.26 -31.98
N LEU A 502 2.60 21.27 -31.71
CA LEU A 502 3.65 21.16 -32.71
C LEU A 502 4.41 19.85 -32.47
N LEU A 503 4.59 19.09 -33.55
CA LEU A 503 5.42 17.88 -33.57
C LEU A 503 6.54 18.10 -34.60
N ASP A 504 7.78 18.04 -34.13
CA ASP A 504 8.99 18.34 -34.90
C ASP A 504 8.94 19.74 -35.56
N GLY A 505 8.33 20.71 -34.86
CA GLY A 505 8.16 22.09 -35.31
C GLY A 505 6.96 22.34 -36.23
N GLU A 506 6.24 21.29 -36.65
CA GLU A 506 5.08 21.41 -37.55
C GLU A 506 3.75 21.24 -36.79
N PRO A 507 2.72 22.08 -37.07
CA PRO A 507 1.40 21.91 -36.47
C PRO A 507 0.76 20.57 -36.82
N ARG A 508 0.35 19.82 -35.79
CA ARG A 508 -0.33 18.52 -35.94
C ARG A 508 -1.58 18.45 -35.07
N PRO A 509 -2.59 17.66 -35.46
CA PRO A 509 -3.70 17.37 -34.56
C PRO A 509 -3.18 16.61 -33.34
N LEU A 510 -3.66 16.99 -32.15
CA LEU A 510 -3.29 16.33 -30.90
C LEU A 510 -3.95 14.95 -30.84
N ALA A 511 -3.13 13.90 -30.75
CA ALA A 511 -3.63 12.56 -30.51
C ALA A 511 -4.03 12.42 -29.03
N VAL A 512 -5.10 11.67 -28.76
CA VAL A 512 -5.54 11.36 -27.40
C VAL A 512 -5.61 9.85 -27.19
N ARG A 513 -5.23 9.41 -26.00
CA ARG A 513 -5.19 7.99 -25.63
C ARG A 513 -5.77 7.81 -24.22
N GLN A 514 -6.40 6.67 -24.00
CA GLN A 514 -6.87 6.21 -22.70
C GLN A 514 -6.28 4.81 -22.45
N PRO A 515 -5.20 4.68 -21.64
CA PRO A 515 -4.48 3.41 -21.46
C PRO A 515 -5.35 2.29 -20.90
N THR A 516 -6.14 2.59 -19.87
CA THR A 516 -7.09 1.65 -19.25
C THR A 516 -8.41 2.37 -18.97
N PRO A 517 -9.54 1.65 -18.78
CA PRO A 517 -10.81 2.26 -18.44
C PRO A 517 -10.80 3.09 -17.14
N ALA A 518 -9.82 2.87 -16.26
CA ALA A 518 -9.64 3.63 -15.03
C ALA A 518 -8.91 4.96 -15.24
N HIS A 519 -8.18 5.13 -16.36
CA HIS A 519 -7.50 6.37 -16.70
C HIS A 519 -8.45 7.36 -17.36
N PRO A 520 -8.25 8.68 -17.16
CA PRO A 520 -8.89 9.67 -18.00
C PRO A 520 -8.33 9.65 -19.43
N VAL A 521 -9.03 10.30 -20.35
CA VAL A 521 -8.50 10.59 -21.69
C VAL A 521 -7.35 11.60 -21.56
N MET A 522 -6.21 11.28 -22.15
CA MET A 522 -4.97 12.06 -22.05
C MET A 522 -4.41 12.39 -23.43
N ALA A 523 -3.69 13.51 -23.52
CA ALA A 523 -2.96 13.92 -24.70
C ALA A 523 -1.69 13.09 -24.87
N ASP A 524 -1.48 12.53 -26.07
CA ASP A 524 -0.27 11.75 -26.38
C ASP A 524 0.85 12.68 -26.87
N LEU A 525 1.90 12.81 -26.05
CA LEU A 525 3.06 13.65 -26.32
C LEU A 525 4.28 12.81 -26.71
N SER A 526 4.09 11.87 -27.64
CA SER A 526 5.16 11.02 -28.15
C SER A 526 5.81 11.58 -29.42
N GLY A 527 7.12 11.87 -29.38
CA GLY A 527 7.82 12.47 -30.52
C GLY A 527 9.27 12.85 -30.25
N ARG A 528 10.02 13.20 -31.31
CA ARG A 528 11.41 13.66 -31.18
C ARG A 528 11.47 15.07 -30.61
N GLU A 529 10.60 15.97 -31.06
CA GLU A 529 10.39 17.29 -30.45
C GLU A 529 8.89 17.59 -30.38
N VAL A 530 8.38 17.83 -29.18
CA VAL A 530 6.96 18.14 -28.94
C VAL A 530 6.83 19.49 -28.26
N GLU A 531 5.85 20.29 -28.69
CA GLU A 531 5.51 21.57 -28.07
C GLU A 531 3.98 21.70 -27.94
N LEU A 532 3.50 21.89 -26.71
CA LEU A 532 2.08 22.00 -26.37
C LEU A 532 1.79 23.37 -25.76
N HIS A 533 0.76 24.06 -26.27
CA HIS A 533 0.33 25.38 -25.78
C HIS A 533 -1.04 25.26 -25.10
N LEU A 534 -1.10 25.64 -23.82
CA LEU A 534 -2.27 25.55 -22.97
C LEU A 534 -2.62 26.93 -22.41
N TRP A 535 -3.91 27.23 -22.35
CA TRP A 535 -4.39 28.43 -21.68
C TRP A 535 -4.91 28.07 -20.30
N LEU A 536 -4.48 28.82 -19.29
CA LEU A 536 -4.80 28.53 -17.91
C LEU A 536 -5.42 29.76 -17.21
N PRO A 537 -6.66 29.65 -16.71
CA PRO A 537 -7.34 30.76 -16.05
C PRO A 537 -6.77 31.03 -14.67
N VAL A 538 -6.46 32.30 -14.36
CA VAL A 538 -5.85 32.70 -13.08
C VAL A 538 -6.91 33.40 -12.21
N PRO A 539 -7.35 32.76 -11.10
CA PRO A 539 -8.52 33.23 -10.34
C PRO A 539 -8.23 34.48 -9.51
N ARG A 540 -6.99 34.65 -9.04
CA ARG A 540 -6.52 35.82 -8.29
C ARG A 540 -5.09 36.12 -8.66
N VAL A 541 -4.70 37.40 -8.62
CA VAL A 541 -3.30 37.80 -8.77
C VAL A 541 -2.50 37.24 -7.60
N GLY A 542 -1.36 36.60 -7.87
CA GLY A 542 -0.56 35.99 -6.80
C GLY A 542 0.61 35.14 -7.30
N GLN A 543 1.25 34.46 -6.36
CA GLN A 543 2.35 33.53 -6.59
C GLN A 543 1.82 32.09 -6.63
N TYR A 544 2.19 31.35 -7.68
CA TYR A 544 1.68 30.02 -7.96
C TYR A 544 2.79 29.02 -8.24
N ILE A 545 2.54 27.77 -7.85
CA ILE A 545 3.31 26.58 -8.26
C ILE A 545 2.54 25.87 -9.36
N ILE A 546 3.26 25.39 -10.38
CA ILE A 546 2.71 24.59 -11.46
C ILE A 546 2.96 23.11 -11.18
N MET A 547 1.91 22.31 -11.27
CA MET A 547 1.94 20.86 -11.11
C MET A 547 1.34 20.18 -12.34
N VAL A 548 1.99 19.10 -12.77
CA VAL A 548 1.70 18.36 -14.00
C VAL A 548 1.26 16.95 -13.62
N GLU A 549 0.14 16.49 -14.17
CA GLU A 549 -0.40 15.14 -13.96
C GLU A 549 -0.38 14.34 -15.25
N TYR A 550 0.26 13.16 -15.24
CA TYR A 550 0.64 12.41 -16.44
C TYR A 550 0.74 10.89 -16.20
N ALA A 551 0.85 10.13 -17.29
CA ALA A 551 1.21 8.70 -17.30
C ALA A 551 2.34 8.45 -18.31
N SER A 552 3.17 7.43 -18.12
CA SER A 552 4.28 7.14 -19.04
C SER A 552 4.66 5.66 -19.01
N GLU A 553 4.66 5.04 -20.19
CA GLU A 553 5.12 3.66 -20.40
C GLU A 553 6.64 3.58 -20.62
N ALA A 554 7.35 4.71 -20.67
CA ALA A 554 8.79 4.74 -20.88
C ALA A 554 9.55 4.36 -19.60
N GLU A 555 10.61 3.55 -19.73
CA GLU A 555 11.47 3.19 -18.59
C GLU A 555 12.44 4.31 -18.19
N GLN A 556 12.68 5.25 -19.09
CA GLN A 556 13.61 6.36 -18.90
C GLN A 556 12.88 7.63 -18.45
N LEU A 557 13.55 8.41 -17.61
CA LEU A 557 13.11 9.75 -17.22
C LEU A 557 13.07 10.67 -18.46
N SER A 558 11.93 11.30 -18.71
CA SER A 558 11.81 12.40 -19.68
C SER A 558 11.84 13.74 -18.95
N GLU A 559 12.39 14.76 -19.61
CA GLU A 559 12.49 16.11 -19.07
C GLU A 559 11.74 17.07 -19.98
N ALA A 560 10.84 17.89 -19.41
CA ALA A 560 10.06 18.86 -20.16
C ALA A 560 10.31 20.28 -19.63
N ALA A 561 10.60 21.20 -20.55
CA ALA A 561 10.74 22.62 -20.26
C ALA A 561 9.36 23.29 -20.26
N VAL A 562 9.06 24.07 -19.23
CA VAL A 562 7.80 24.78 -19.04
C VAL A 562 8.07 26.28 -19.08
N HIS A 563 7.46 26.96 -20.05
CA HIS A 563 7.55 28.42 -20.20
C HIS A 563 6.16 29.00 -19.95
N VAL A 564 6.10 30.01 -19.08
CA VAL A 564 4.84 30.62 -18.67
C VAL A 564 4.86 32.07 -19.11
N GLN A 565 3.90 32.44 -19.95
CA GLN A 565 3.74 33.79 -20.45
C GLN A 565 2.53 34.45 -19.78
N SER A 566 2.78 35.44 -18.95
CA SER A 566 1.77 36.31 -18.32
C SER A 566 2.28 37.76 -18.35
N PRO A 567 1.41 38.79 -18.39
CA PRO A 567 1.87 40.18 -18.33
C PRO A 567 2.75 40.40 -17.08
N GLY A 568 4.03 40.73 -17.26
CA GLY A 568 4.99 40.96 -16.17
C GLY A 568 5.79 39.73 -15.71
N ALA A 569 5.54 38.53 -16.23
CA ALA A 569 6.31 37.32 -15.93
C ALA A 569 6.65 36.54 -17.20
N ASP A 570 7.94 36.34 -17.43
CA ASP A 570 8.50 35.44 -18.46
C ASP A 570 9.56 34.58 -17.75
N LEU A 571 9.13 33.44 -17.23
CA LEU A 571 9.95 32.55 -16.42
C LEU A 571 9.93 31.14 -17.02
N ALA A 572 11.12 30.56 -17.15
CA ALA A 572 11.31 29.19 -17.61
C ALA A 572 11.59 28.27 -16.41
N GLY A 573 10.96 27.11 -16.42
CA GLY A 573 11.20 26.03 -15.46
C GLY A 573 11.27 24.67 -16.17
N GLN A 574 11.47 23.63 -15.37
CA GLN A 574 11.66 22.26 -15.83
C GLN A 574 10.83 21.30 -14.99
N VAL A 575 10.27 20.27 -15.62
CA VAL A 575 9.54 19.21 -14.93
C VAL A 575 10.09 17.84 -15.32
N ASP A 576 10.34 17.02 -14.30
CA ASP A 576 10.79 15.63 -14.43
C ASP A 576 9.56 14.72 -14.63
N ILE A 577 9.54 13.97 -15.73
CA ILE A 577 8.50 13.01 -16.10
C ILE A 577 9.04 11.59 -15.89
N TYR A 578 8.71 11.02 -14.75
CA TYR A 578 9.10 9.67 -14.31
C TYR A 578 8.38 8.54 -15.07
N SER A 579 8.95 7.33 -15.03
CA SER A 579 8.25 6.11 -15.46
C SER A 579 6.98 5.92 -14.63
N CYS A 580 5.83 5.83 -15.30
CA CYS A 580 4.51 5.79 -14.66
C CYS A 580 3.57 4.82 -15.38
N LYS A 581 3.84 3.53 -15.22
CA LYS A 581 3.10 2.39 -15.80
C LYS A 581 1.99 1.86 -14.86
N TYR A 582 1.49 2.74 -14.01
CA TYR A 582 0.64 2.40 -12.87
C TYR A 582 -0.82 2.71 -13.17
N SER A 583 -1.72 2.01 -12.48
CA SER A 583 -3.18 2.27 -12.54
C SER A 583 -3.60 3.66 -12.03
N VAL A 584 -2.65 4.52 -11.69
CA VAL A 584 -2.82 5.86 -11.13
C VAL A 584 -1.91 6.83 -11.87
N LEU A 585 -2.36 8.07 -12.02
CA LEU A 585 -1.55 9.13 -12.63
C LEU A 585 -0.40 9.54 -11.69
N CYS A 586 0.73 9.89 -12.27
CA CYS A 586 1.87 10.46 -11.57
C CYS A 586 1.81 11.99 -11.61
N ARG A 587 2.43 12.63 -10.62
CA ARG A 587 2.47 14.09 -10.48
C ARG A 587 3.89 14.60 -10.29
N SER A 588 4.21 15.69 -10.97
CA SER A 588 5.46 16.41 -10.78
C SER A 588 5.22 17.91 -10.69
N ALA A 589 5.95 18.58 -9.80
CA ALA A 589 6.00 20.04 -9.76
C ALA A 589 7.09 20.58 -10.67
N VAL A 590 6.90 21.79 -11.20
CA VAL A 590 7.91 22.49 -11.97
C VAL A 590 8.98 23.05 -11.02
N THR A 591 10.25 22.81 -11.37
CA THR A 591 11.43 23.27 -10.64
C THR A 591 12.26 24.21 -11.51
N ASP A 592 13.13 25.00 -10.88
CA ASP A 592 14.13 25.80 -11.58
C ASP A 592 15.41 24.98 -11.86
N GLY A 593 16.36 25.55 -12.60
CA GLY A 593 17.63 24.88 -12.92
C GLY A 593 18.55 24.60 -11.72
N ARG A 594 18.14 24.93 -10.49
CA ARG A 594 18.83 24.63 -9.23
C ARG A 594 18.06 23.63 -8.37
N GLY A 595 16.94 23.09 -8.85
CA GLY A 595 16.10 22.14 -8.10
C GLY A 595 15.21 22.81 -7.05
N ARG A 596 14.98 24.13 -7.13
CA ARG A 596 14.00 24.84 -6.28
C ARG A 596 12.63 24.77 -6.92
N LEU A 597 11.57 24.81 -6.13
CA LEU A 597 10.21 24.96 -6.64
C LEU A 597 10.12 26.27 -7.45
N ALA A 598 9.66 26.16 -8.69
CA ALA A 598 9.49 27.32 -9.56
C ALA A 598 8.22 28.08 -9.15
N VAL A 599 8.41 29.28 -8.61
CA VAL A 599 7.32 30.19 -8.22
C VAL A 599 7.04 31.17 -9.34
N TYR A 600 5.80 31.20 -9.81
CA TYR A 600 5.35 32.06 -10.91
C TYR A 600 4.44 33.17 -10.38
N GLU A 601 4.79 34.42 -10.65
CA GLU A 601 3.92 35.56 -10.39
C GLU A 601 2.94 35.76 -11.53
N LEU A 602 1.66 35.41 -11.30
CA LEU A 602 0.62 35.47 -12.33
C LEU A 602 -0.28 36.68 -12.07
N LEU A 603 -0.26 37.64 -12.99
CA LEU A 603 -1.04 38.89 -12.91
C LEU A 603 -2.37 38.82 -13.70
N ALA A 604 -2.46 37.87 -14.63
CA ALA A 604 -3.65 37.58 -15.43
C ALA A 604 -3.56 36.12 -15.92
N ASP A 605 -4.58 35.68 -16.67
CA ASP A 605 -4.57 34.37 -17.33
C ASP A 605 -3.25 34.12 -18.07
N ALA A 606 -2.75 32.90 -17.96
CA ALA A 606 -1.41 32.53 -18.42
C ALA A 606 -1.47 31.62 -19.66
N ASP A 607 -0.54 31.82 -20.56
CA ASP A 607 -0.27 30.87 -21.66
C ASP A 607 0.94 30.01 -21.27
N ILE A 608 0.72 28.70 -21.18
CA ILE A 608 1.71 27.72 -20.75
C ILE A 608 2.18 26.96 -21.98
N ARG A 609 3.48 27.03 -22.22
CA ARG A 609 4.16 26.30 -23.28
C ARG A 609 5.03 25.19 -22.68
N LEU A 610 4.68 23.94 -22.97
CA LEU A 610 5.42 22.76 -22.56
C LEU A 610 6.20 22.23 -23.77
N ARG A 611 7.52 22.13 -23.65
CA ARG A 611 8.41 21.60 -24.70
C ARG A 611 9.22 20.43 -24.19
N ALA A 612 9.20 19.30 -24.89
CA ALA A 612 9.97 18.12 -24.52
C ALA A 612 10.69 17.52 -25.75
N ARG A 613 11.82 16.86 -25.50
CA ARG A 613 12.63 16.17 -26.53
C ARG A 613 12.63 14.68 -26.27
N MET A 614 12.57 13.89 -27.34
CA MET A 614 12.47 12.42 -27.26
C MET A 614 11.37 11.99 -26.26
N ALA A 615 10.25 12.70 -26.30
CA ALA A 615 9.17 12.56 -25.35
C ALA A 615 8.38 11.28 -25.64
N GLN A 616 7.98 10.58 -24.58
CA GLN A 616 7.12 9.41 -24.65
C GLN A 616 6.27 9.32 -23.38
N PHE A 617 5.24 10.16 -23.30
CA PHE A 617 4.31 10.18 -22.17
C PHE A 617 2.94 10.72 -22.57
N LEU A 618 1.95 10.45 -21.72
CA LEU A 618 0.58 10.92 -21.85
C LEU A 618 0.33 12.00 -20.79
N LEU A 619 -0.17 13.16 -21.20
CA LEU A 619 -0.44 14.28 -20.30
C LEU A 619 -1.95 14.40 -20.04
N HIS A 620 -2.35 14.46 -18.77
CA HIS A 620 -3.75 14.66 -18.40
C HIS A 620 -4.08 16.14 -18.23
N GLN A 621 -3.43 16.82 -17.28
CA GLN A 621 -3.71 18.20 -16.96
C GLN A 621 -2.52 18.91 -16.31
N ILE A 622 -2.55 20.25 -16.36
CA ILE A 622 -1.62 21.14 -15.65
C ILE A 622 -2.45 22.00 -14.70
N CYS A 623 -2.09 22.04 -13.42
CA CYS A 623 -2.77 22.81 -12.39
C CYS A 623 -1.87 23.89 -11.81
N ILE A 624 -2.46 25.03 -11.44
CA ILE A 624 -1.79 26.07 -10.64
C ILE A 624 -2.28 26.00 -9.19
N ILE A 625 -1.35 26.00 -8.24
CA ILE A 625 -1.64 25.97 -6.81
C ILE A 625 -1.03 27.21 -6.17
N PRO A 626 -1.81 28.04 -5.45
CA PRO A 626 -1.25 29.19 -4.74
C PRO A 626 -0.16 28.75 -3.75
N ILE A 627 0.94 29.50 -3.66
CA ILE A 627 2.09 29.11 -2.81
C ILE A 627 1.69 28.94 -1.33
N GLU A 628 0.76 29.76 -0.84
CA GLU A 628 0.25 29.68 0.52
C GLU A 628 -0.60 28.42 0.82
N GLU A 629 -1.07 27.72 -0.21
CA GLU A 629 -1.87 26.49 -0.10
C GLU A 629 -1.13 25.24 -0.58
N PHE A 630 0.06 25.41 -1.18
CA PHE A 630 0.85 24.31 -1.72
C PHE A 630 1.52 23.50 -0.60
N SER A 631 1.49 22.18 -0.77
CA SER A 631 2.23 21.22 0.04
C SER A 631 2.78 20.13 -0.89
N THR A 632 3.97 19.62 -0.60
CA THR A 632 4.56 18.51 -1.35
C THR A 632 3.73 17.22 -1.24
N GLU A 633 2.81 17.12 -0.27
CA GLU A 633 1.82 16.03 -0.17
C GLU A 633 0.91 15.94 -1.39
N TYR A 634 0.72 17.01 -2.17
CA TYR A 634 -0.05 16.95 -3.42
C TYR A 634 0.63 16.10 -4.51
N LEU A 635 1.96 15.93 -4.41
CA LEU A 635 2.77 15.14 -5.33
C LEU A 635 2.87 13.68 -4.86
N ARG A 636 2.85 13.43 -3.55
CA ARG A 636 3.08 12.11 -2.96
C ARG A 636 1.82 11.23 -3.05
N PRO A 637 1.88 10.04 -3.69
CA PRO A 637 0.77 9.09 -3.66
C PRO A 637 0.69 8.35 -2.30
N HIS A 638 -0.53 8.14 -1.81
CA HIS A 638 -0.82 7.36 -0.60
C HIS A 638 -1.59 6.07 -0.92
N VAL A 639 -1.36 5.01 -0.15
CA VAL A 639 -2.03 3.71 -0.35
C VAL A 639 -3.53 3.85 -0.09
N LYS A 640 -4.33 3.53 -1.11
CA LYS A 640 -5.80 3.44 -1.04
C LYS A 640 -6.25 2.07 -0.55
N CYS A 641 -5.65 1.00 -1.03
CA CYS A 641 -5.98 -0.35 -0.59
C CYS A 641 -4.97 -1.37 -1.13
N ILE A 642 -5.00 -2.58 -0.57
CA ILE A 642 -4.53 -3.77 -1.26
C ILE A 642 -5.59 -4.14 -2.30
N ALA A 643 -5.19 -4.23 -3.56
CA ALA A 643 -6.05 -4.55 -4.68
C ALA A 643 -5.62 -5.87 -5.34
N SER A 644 -6.56 -6.51 -6.02
CA SER A 644 -6.31 -7.74 -6.79
C SER A 644 -6.79 -7.58 -8.22
N TYR A 645 -6.05 -8.15 -9.17
CA TYR A 645 -6.45 -8.16 -10.58
C TYR A 645 -7.57 -9.16 -10.84
N GLY A 646 -8.56 -8.73 -11.63
CA GLY A 646 -9.70 -9.56 -12.03
C GLY A 646 -9.30 -10.85 -12.76
N ARG A 647 -10.20 -11.85 -12.74
CA ARG A 647 -9.98 -13.17 -13.38
C ARG A 647 -9.99 -13.14 -14.92
N PHE A 648 -10.34 -12.02 -15.54
CA PHE A 648 -10.46 -11.87 -17.00
C PHE A 648 -9.43 -10.88 -17.55
N VAL A 649 -8.99 -11.10 -18.79
CA VAL A 649 -8.00 -10.27 -19.50
C VAL A 649 -8.56 -8.84 -19.70
N ASN A 650 -7.75 -7.80 -19.42
CA ASN A 650 -8.05 -6.36 -19.53
C ASN A 650 -8.90 -5.71 -18.41
N GLN A 651 -8.93 -6.25 -17.18
CA GLN A 651 -9.63 -5.62 -16.07
C GLN A 651 -8.68 -4.90 -15.09
N SER A 652 -9.13 -3.75 -14.59
CA SER A 652 -8.47 -2.94 -13.56
C SER A 652 -8.36 -3.70 -12.23
N ALA A 653 -7.36 -3.36 -11.42
CA ALA A 653 -7.26 -3.87 -10.05
C ALA A 653 -8.42 -3.33 -9.17
N PHE A 654 -8.98 -4.17 -8.31
CA PHE A 654 -10.06 -3.80 -7.38
C PHE A 654 -9.65 -4.05 -5.93
N CYS A 655 -10.06 -3.17 -5.02
CA CYS A 655 -9.75 -3.30 -3.59
C CYS A 655 -10.31 -4.60 -3.01
N VAL A 656 -9.47 -5.33 -2.29
CA VAL A 656 -9.87 -6.54 -1.55
C VAL A 656 -10.57 -6.11 -0.26
N SER A 657 -11.71 -6.74 0.04
CA SER A 657 -12.37 -6.56 1.35
C SER A 657 -11.54 -7.24 2.44
N LEU A 658 -11.05 -6.47 3.40
CA LEU A 658 -10.31 -7.01 4.55
C LEU A 658 -11.02 -6.70 5.86
N PRO A 659 -11.10 -7.66 6.80
CA PRO A 659 -11.64 -7.39 8.12
C PRO A 659 -10.74 -6.40 8.87
N PRO A 660 -11.31 -5.43 9.60
CA PRO A 660 -10.53 -4.53 10.45
C PRO A 660 -9.91 -5.33 11.61
N GLU A 661 -8.58 -5.38 11.66
CA GLU A 661 -7.85 -6.06 12.73
C GLU A 661 -7.68 -5.16 13.95
N THR A 662 -8.14 -5.63 15.10
CA THR A 662 -7.90 -4.99 16.40
C THR A 662 -7.11 -5.94 17.28
N PRO A 663 -6.02 -5.48 17.94
CA PRO A 663 -5.31 -6.31 18.90
C PRO A 663 -6.29 -6.85 19.94
N PRO A 664 -6.24 -8.15 20.28
CA PRO A 664 -7.24 -8.79 21.14
C PRO A 664 -7.29 -8.19 22.56
N THR A 665 -6.23 -7.53 23.00
CA THR A 665 -6.11 -6.88 24.32
C THR A 665 -6.35 -5.37 24.29
N ALA A 666 -6.62 -4.77 23.12
CA ALA A 666 -6.91 -3.34 23.01
C ALA A 666 -8.34 -3.04 23.46
N LEU A 667 -8.51 -2.01 24.30
CA LEU A 667 -9.83 -1.43 24.55
C LEU A 667 -10.23 -0.63 23.31
N ILE A 668 -11.39 -0.95 22.75
CA ILE A 668 -11.95 -0.26 21.58
C ILE A 668 -12.96 0.77 22.10
N LEU A 669 -12.70 2.04 21.77
CA LEU A 669 -13.64 3.13 21.99
C LEU A 669 -14.30 3.49 20.66
N ASP A 670 -15.46 2.89 20.42
CA ASP A 670 -16.29 3.21 19.26
C ASP A 670 -17.07 4.51 19.50
N VAL A 671 -17.31 5.25 18.41
CA VAL A 671 -18.07 6.50 18.50
C VAL A 671 -19.58 6.19 18.57
N PRO A 672 -20.37 6.87 19.43
CA PRO A 672 -21.80 6.60 19.56
C PRO A 672 -22.55 6.81 18.23
N SER A 673 -23.25 5.76 17.76
CA SER A 673 -24.07 5.80 16.54
C SER A 673 -25.31 6.69 16.73
N GLY A 674 -25.22 7.98 16.39
CA GLY A 674 -26.34 8.92 16.36
C GLY A 674 -26.98 9.05 14.97
N GLY A 675 -28.17 8.47 14.80
CA GLY A 675 -29.24 8.77 13.83
C GLY A 675 -28.96 9.39 12.44
N SER A 676 -29.25 8.62 11.39
CA SER A 676 -29.71 9.02 10.03
C SER A 676 -29.12 10.30 9.40
N SER A 677 -28.18 10.12 8.45
CA SER A 677 -27.92 11.11 7.39
C SER A 677 -29.09 11.15 6.40
N PRO A 678 -29.53 12.33 5.92
CA PRO A 678 -30.46 12.41 4.80
C PRO A 678 -29.76 11.99 3.51
N LEU A 679 -30.47 11.18 2.72
CA LEU A 679 -30.13 10.81 1.35
C LEU A 679 -29.99 12.07 0.48
N LEU A 680 -28.86 12.20 -0.22
CA LEU A 680 -28.72 13.03 -1.43
C LEU A 680 -28.28 12.13 -2.59
N PRO A 681 -28.64 12.47 -3.85
CA PRO A 681 -28.91 11.50 -4.90
C PRO A 681 -27.68 10.80 -5.45
N GLU A 682 -27.92 9.56 -5.87
CA GLU A 682 -26.98 8.61 -6.47
C GLU A 682 -26.23 9.17 -7.68
N ASP A 683 -24.90 9.01 -7.66
CA ASP A 683 -24.08 8.87 -8.86
C ASP A 683 -23.65 7.39 -8.93
N PRO A 684 -23.81 6.69 -10.07
CA PRO A 684 -23.66 5.24 -10.13
C PRO A 684 -22.17 4.87 -10.17
N SER A 685 -21.60 4.57 -9.01
CA SER A 685 -20.31 3.89 -8.88
C SER A 685 -20.40 2.72 -7.90
N PRO A 686 -19.68 1.60 -8.11
CA PRO A 686 -19.96 0.35 -7.41
C PRO A 686 -19.40 0.39 -5.96
N LEU A 687 -20.28 0.11 -4.99
CA LEU A 687 -20.01 -0.11 -3.56
C LEU A 687 -19.35 1.07 -2.80
N ALA A 688 -20.13 2.11 -2.51
CA ALA A 688 -19.82 3.00 -1.40
C ALA A 688 -20.04 2.24 -0.07
N TYR A 689 -18.96 1.70 0.51
CA TYR A 689 -18.98 1.25 1.90
C TYR A 689 -19.42 2.42 2.77
N ALA A 690 -20.52 2.27 3.49
CA ALA A 690 -20.96 3.26 4.48
C ALA A 690 -19.83 3.46 5.49
N VAL A 691 -19.16 4.61 5.44
CA VAL A 691 -18.04 4.93 6.33
C VAL A 691 -18.60 5.04 7.75
N LEU A 692 -18.33 4.03 8.57
CA LEU A 692 -18.75 3.97 9.96
C LEU A 692 -17.84 4.90 10.79
N GLY A 693 -18.34 6.05 11.23
CA GLY A 693 -17.58 7.01 12.04
C GLY A 693 -18.29 8.36 12.22
N VAL A 694 -17.72 9.24 13.05
CA VAL A 694 -18.21 10.62 13.24
C VAL A 694 -17.34 11.59 12.47
N THR A 695 -17.99 12.44 11.68
CA THR A 695 -17.32 13.52 10.96
C THR A 695 -17.08 14.70 11.90
N LEU A 696 -15.83 14.98 12.20
CA LEU A 696 -15.40 16.20 12.89
C LEU A 696 -15.21 17.29 11.84
N LYS A 697 -15.95 18.39 12.00
CA LYS A 697 -15.86 19.61 11.18
C LYS A 697 -16.56 20.75 11.93
N ALA A 698 -16.09 21.99 11.82
CA ALA A 698 -16.79 23.13 12.42
C ALA A 698 -18.28 23.16 12.02
N PRO A 699 -19.21 23.36 12.98
CA PRO A 699 -19.01 23.76 14.37
C PRO A 699 -18.77 22.61 15.37
N GLN A 700 -18.89 21.34 14.95
CA GLN A 700 -18.64 20.16 15.79
C GLN A 700 -17.25 19.58 15.49
N ASN A 701 -16.21 20.26 15.97
CA ASN A 701 -14.81 19.90 15.73
C ASN A 701 -14.19 19.04 16.86
N GLN A 702 -14.96 18.64 17.86
CA GLN A 702 -14.50 17.80 18.96
C GLN A 702 -15.47 16.67 19.29
N VAL A 703 -14.94 15.56 19.80
CA VAL A 703 -15.72 14.42 20.30
C VAL A 703 -15.02 13.79 21.50
N THR A 704 -15.80 13.39 22.51
CA THR A 704 -15.30 12.69 23.71
C THR A 704 -15.80 11.26 23.72
N LEU A 705 -14.88 10.32 23.85
CA LEU A 705 -15.14 8.89 23.98
C LEU A 705 -14.79 8.43 25.40
N ARG A 706 -15.57 7.50 25.96
CA ARG A 706 -15.34 6.96 27.31
C ARG A 706 -15.30 5.45 27.29
N GLY A 707 -14.48 4.84 28.12
CA GLY A 707 -14.47 3.39 28.31
C GLY A 707 -13.68 2.97 29.54
N LEU A 708 -13.66 1.66 29.79
CA LEU A 708 -13.05 1.05 30.96
C LEU A 708 -11.84 0.21 30.55
N VAL A 709 -10.64 0.55 31.04
CA VAL A 709 -9.44 -0.24 30.80
C VAL A 709 -9.41 -1.49 31.69
N PRO A 710 -8.85 -2.63 31.23
CA PRO A 710 -8.80 -3.86 32.03
C PRO A 710 -8.01 -3.75 33.34
N ARG A 711 -6.95 -2.92 33.35
CA ARG A 711 -6.10 -2.66 34.53
C ARG A 711 -5.46 -1.27 34.44
N PRO A 712 -5.31 -0.51 35.53
CA PRO A 712 -4.50 0.71 35.52
C PRO A 712 -3.05 0.43 35.12
N GLY A 713 -2.42 1.34 34.38
CA GLY A 713 -1.08 1.13 33.84
C GLY A 713 -0.72 2.09 32.71
N ARG A 714 0.29 1.71 31.91
CA ARG A 714 0.77 2.49 30.76
C ARG A 714 0.14 2.01 29.46
N TYR A 715 -0.37 2.96 28.68
CA TYR A 715 -1.12 2.68 27.46
C TYR A 715 -0.64 3.54 26.28
N VAL A 716 -0.71 3.00 25.07
CA VAL A 716 -0.52 3.73 23.82
C VAL A 716 -1.89 3.99 23.21
N ILE A 717 -2.15 5.24 22.85
CA ILE A 717 -3.41 5.66 22.24
C ILE A 717 -3.23 5.70 20.72
N VAL A 718 -4.04 4.93 20.00
CA VAL A 718 -4.03 4.87 18.54
C VAL A 718 -5.36 5.35 17.98
N VAL A 719 -5.33 6.40 17.18
CA VAL A 719 -6.50 7.01 16.55
C VAL A 719 -6.71 6.40 15.18
N HIS A 720 -7.91 5.87 14.92
CA HIS A 720 -8.30 5.34 13.61
C HIS A 720 -9.24 6.31 12.91
N PHE A 721 -8.83 6.81 11.74
CA PHE A 721 -9.54 7.89 11.04
C PHE A 721 -9.52 7.76 9.51
N TYR A 722 -10.41 8.52 8.86
CA TYR A 722 -10.34 8.83 7.42
C TYR A 722 -10.19 10.33 7.21
N GLN A 723 -9.33 10.72 6.28
CA GLN A 723 -9.11 12.12 5.89
C GLN A 723 -8.78 12.21 4.39
N PRO A 724 -9.78 12.31 3.51
CA PRO A 724 -9.54 12.31 2.07
C PRO A 724 -9.35 13.71 1.46
N ALA A 725 -9.32 14.79 2.25
CA ALA A 725 -9.50 16.15 1.73
C ALA A 725 -8.34 17.12 1.95
N HIS A 726 -7.56 16.94 3.02
CA HIS A 726 -6.59 17.93 3.46
C HIS A 726 -5.18 17.35 3.51
N PRO A 727 -4.14 18.17 3.26
CA PRO A 727 -2.77 17.87 3.69
C PRO A 727 -2.71 17.64 5.20
N THR A 728 -1.62 17.05 5.67
CA THR A 728 -1.44 16.67 7.06
C THR A 728 -1.59 17.87 7.99
N PHE A 729 -2.41 17.71 9.05
CA PHE A 729 -2.57 18.73 10.09
C PHE A 729 -2.52 18.10 11.49
N PRO A 730 -2.05 18.84 12.51
CA PRO A 730 -2.04 18.34 13.87
C PRO A 730 -3.46 18.35 14.45
N ALA A 731 -3.86 17.24 15.07
CA ALA A 731 -5.11 17.11 15.82
C ALA A 731 -4.81 16.83 17.29
N GLN A 732 -5.49 17.54 18.19
CA GLN A 732 -5.25 17.45 19.63
C GLN A 732 -6.06 16.32 20.25
N VAL A 733 -5.46 15.61 21.19
CA VAL A 733 -6.10 14.55 21.97
C VAL A 733 -5.85 14.81 23.44
N SER A 734 -6.92 14.91 24.22
CA SER A 734 -6.85 14.99 25.68
C SER A 734 -7.25 13.66 26.29
N VAL A 735 -6.36 13.07 27.09
CA VAL A 735 -6.54 11.80 27.78
C VAL A 735 -6.77 12.07 29.26
N ASP A 736 -7.92 11.66 29.78
CA ASP A 736 -8.27 11.77 31.20
C ASP A 736 -8.52 10.38 31.79
N GLY A 737 -7.59 9.90 32.62
CA GLY A 737 -7.66 8.62 33.32
C GLY A 737 -7.21 8.75 34.77
N GLY A 738 -7.65 9.83 35.43
CA GLY A 738 -7.22 10.26 36.77
C GLY A 738 -6.24 11.45 36.75
N ARG A 739 -5.55 11.67 35.63
CA ARG A 739 -4.76 12.88 35.34
C ARG A 739 -4.96 13.28 33.88
N LEU A 740 -5.30 14.54 33.64
CA LEU A 740 -5.43 15.10 32.29
C LEU A 740 -4.05 15.22 31.63
N GLN A 741 -3.89 14.57 30.47
CA GLN A 741 -2.69 14.59 29.65
C GLN A 741 -3.06 15.00 28.21
N SER A 742 -2.28 15.88 27.60
CA SER A 742 -2.51 16.35 26.23
C SER A 742 -1.46 15.78 25.30
N GLY A 743 -1.92 15.25 24.17
CA GLY A 743 -1.08 14.80 23.08
C GLY A 743 -1.62 15.24 21.74
N ILE A 744 -0.87 14.98 20.68
CA ILE A 744 -1.18 15.34 19.30
C ILE A 744 -0.98 14.09 18.44
N PHE A 745 -1.85 13.88 17.46
CA PHE A 745 -1.57 12.95 16.36
C PHE A 745 -1.58 13.72 15.02
N ARG A 746 -0.88 13.17 14.03
CA ARG A 746 -0.80 13.73 12.69
C ARG A 746 -1.96 13.19 11.86
N ALA A 747 -2.98 14.03 11.67
CA ALA A 747 -4.08 13.72 10.79
C ALA A 747 -3.61 13.86 9.33
N SER A 748 -3.04 12.77 8.79
CA SER A 748 -2.47 12.71 7.44
C SER A 748 -3.51 12.43 6.36
N PHE A 749 -3.22 12.73 5.10
CA PHE A 749 -4.08 12.30 4.00
C PHE A 749 -4.26 10.78 4.02
N CYS A 750 -5.50 10.35 4.15
CA CYS A 750 -5.90 8.97 4.30
C CYS A 750 -7.01 8.61 3.31
N PRO A 751 -6.64 8.17 2.09
CA PRO A 751 -7.57 7.60 1.12
C PRO A 751 -7.85 6.11 1.38
N HIS A 752 -7.25 5.53 2.42
CA HIS A 752 -7.29 4.09 2.65
C HIS A 752 -8.73 3.60 2.91
N VAL A 753 -9.18 2.56 2.21
CA VAL A 753 -10.58 2.09 2.29
C VAL A 753 -10.98 1.50 3.65
N LEU A 754 -9.98 1.10 4.47
CA LEU A 754 -10.21 0.66 5.85
C LEU A 754 -9.90 1.75 6.89
N GLY A 755 -9.48 2.95 6.47
CA GLY A 755 -9.00 4.03 7.32
C GLY A 755 -7.53 3.85 7.73
N CYS A 756 -6.95 4.90 8.28
CA CYS A 756 -5.55 4.98 8.69
C CYS A 756 -5.46 5.08 10.21
N ARG A 757 -4.32 4.66 10.74
CA ARG A 757 -4.03 4.68 12.16
C ARG A 757 -2.82 5.54 12.42
N ASP A 758 -2.90 6.36 13.44
CA ASP A 758 -1.77 7.12 13.95
C ASP A 758 -1.76 7.09 15.48
N GLN A 759 -0.56 7.16 16.05
CA GLN A 759 -0.36 7.18 17.49
C GLN A 759 -0.42 8.60 18.03
N VAL A 760 -0.91 8.75 19.26
CA VAL A 760 -0.90 10.05 19.94
C VAL A 760 0.46 10.24 20.61
N ILE A 761 1.07 11.41 20.41
CA ILE A 761 2.38 11.77 20.95
C ILE A 761 2.21 12.95 21.91
N ALA A 762 2.74 12.85 23.12
CA ALA A 762 2.78 13.92 24.12
C ALA A 762 4.25 14.32 24.39
N GLY A 763 4.69 15.44 23.83
CA GLY A 763 6.12 15.79 23.83
C GLY A 763 6.92 14.77 23.01
N ASP A 764 7.87 14.09 23.63
CA ASP A 764 8.67 13.00 23.03
C ASP A 764 8.22 11.60 23.52
N GLN A 765 7.05 11.50 24.14
CA GLN A 765 6.52 10.24 24.71
C GLN A 765 5.24 9.78 24.01
N VAL A 766 5.12 8.45 23.83
CA VAL A 766 3.95 7.78 23.24
C VAL A 766 3.10 7.03 24.27
N GLU A 767 3.63 6.86 25.48
CA GLU A 767 2.96 6.16 26.58
C GLU A 767 2.19 7.17 27.46
N PHE A 768 0.96 6.83 27.81
CA PHE A 768 0.10 7.59 28.69
C PHE A 768 -0.17 6.79 29.97
N ASP A 769 0.01 7.45 31.12
CA ASP A 769 -0.32 6.87 32.42
C ASP A 769 -1.82 6.95 32.67
N ILE A 770 -2.49 5.80 32.83
CA ILE A 770 -3.90 5.68 33.21
C ILE A 770 -3.97 5.11 34.63
N LEU A 771 -4.38 5.96 35.58
CA LEU A 771 -4.38 5.66 37.03
C LEU A 771 -5.73 5.09 37.50
N GLU A 772 -6.82 5.45 36.82
CA GLU A 772 -8.17 5.00 37.10
C GLU A 772 -8.69 4.04 36.01
N PRO A 773 -9.59 3.10 36.34
CA PRO A 773 -10.17 2.20 35.34
C PRO A 773 -10.98 2.92 34.27
N GLU A 774 -11.59 4.07 34.58
CA GLU A 774 -12.32 4.88 33.60
C GLU A 774 -11.35 5.81 32.86
N VAL A 775 -11.41 5.79 31.53
CA VAL A 775 -10.68 6.72 30.67
C VAL A 775 -11.63 7.47 29.76
N ALA A 776 -11.44 8.79 29.67
CA ALA A 776 -12.12 9.68 28.75
C ALA A 776 -11.11 10.31 27.77
N LEU A 777 -11.38 10.19 26.49
CA LEU A 777 -10.53 10.64 25.39
C LEU A 777 -11.27 11.66 24.55
N THR A 778 -10.77 12.90 24.51
CA THR A 778 -11.35 13.97 23.72
C THR A 778 -10.46 14.27 22.52
N VAL A 779 -10.96 14.05 21.31
CA VAL A 779 -10.29 14.38 20.04
C VAL A 779 -10.79 15.72 19.55
N THR A 780 -9.91 16.64 19.17
CA THR A 780 -10.23 18.00 18.69
C THR A 780 -9.44 18.35 17.44
N ILE A 781 -10.12 18.86 16.41
CA ILE A 781 -9.50 19.30 15.15
C ILE A 781 -9.62 20.82 14.93
N PRO A 782 -8.75 21.44 14.10
CA PRO A 782 -8.86 22.84 13.73
C PRO A 782 -10.15 23.17 12.96
N GLU A 783 -10.67 24.39 13.07
CA GLU A 783 -11.98 24.78 12.52
C GLU A 783 -12.09 24.68 10.98
N GLU A 784 -11.00 24.94 10.26
CA GLU A 784 -10.96 24.89 8.78
C GLU A 784 -10.73 23.48 8.23
N LYS A 785 -10.57 22.48 9.09
CA LYS A 785 -10.22 21.10 8.73
C LYS A 785 -11.40 20.16 8.94
N SER A 786 -11.30 18.97 8.35
CA SER A 786 -12.31 17.93 8.50
C SER A 786 -11.68 16.54 8.50
N LEU A 787 -12.17 15.67 9.37
CA LEU A 787 -11.71 14.29 9.53
C LEU A 787 -12.88 13.42 10.01
N VAL A 788 -12.93 12.17 9.56
CA VAL A 788 -13.89 11.18 10.07
C VAL A 788 -13.18 10.29 11.08
N LEU A 789 -13.59 10.36 12.35
CA LEU A 789 -13.08 9.50 13.41
C LEU A 789 -13.87 8.18 13.43
N VAL A 790 -13.17 7.05 13.28
CA VAL A 790 -13.77 5.71 13.27
C VAL A 790 -13.88 5.15 14.68
N ARG A 791 -12.75 5.11 15.38
CA ARG A 791 -12.60 4.59 16.74
C ARG A 791 -11.24 5.01 17.31
N VAL A 792 -11.10 4.88 18.62
CA VAL A 792 -9.80 5.02 19.31
C VAL A 792 -9.45 3.70 19.98
N LEU A 793 -8.24 3.21 19.76
CA LEU A 793 -7.71 2.00 20.39
C LEU A 793 -6.81 2.41 21.55
N VAL A 794 -7.09 1.85 22.73
CA VAL A 794 -6.28 2.03 23.93
C VAL A 794 -5.54 0.72 24.19
N VAL A 795 -4.27 0.67 23.78
CA VAL A 795 -3.46 -0.55 23.73
C VAL A 795 -2.51 -0.58 24.93
N PRO A 796 -2.47 -1.65 25.75
CA PRO A 796 -1.45 -1.79 26.80
C PRO A 796 -0.05 -1.68 26.19
N ALA A 797 0.84 -0.87 26.79
CA ALA A 797 2.17 -0.60 26.21
C ALA A 797 3.00 -1.88 25.97
N GLU A 798 2.83 -2.90 26.80
CA GLU A 798 3.51 -4.20 26.68
C GLU A 798 3.05 -5.05 25.47
N ASN A 799 1.89 -4.73 24.89
CA ASN A 799 1.28 -5.42 23.76
C ASN A 799 1.24 -4.56 22.49
N TYR A 800 1.83 -3.36 22.54
CA TYR A 800 1.83 -2.44 21.41
C TYR A 800 2.91 -2.85 20.41
N ASP A 801 2.51 -3.00 19.15
CA ASP A 801 3.40 -3.18 18.01
C ASP A 801 3.14 -2.05 17.02
N TYR A 802 4.21 -1.37 16.58
CA TYR A 802 4.13 -0.29 15.60
C TYR A 802 3.55 -0.75 14.26
N GLN A 803 3.64 -2.06 13.94
CA GLN A 803 3.05 -2.64 12.73
C GLN A 803 1.52 -2.47 12.66
N ILE A 804 0.84 -2.24 13.79
CA ILE A 804 -0.59 -1.94 13.85
C ILE A 804 -0.94 -0.63 13.09
N LEU A 805 0.02 0.28 12.93
CA LEU A 805 -0.15 1.55 12.22
C LEU A 805 -0.14 1.38 10.68
N HIS A 806 0.54 0.35 10.17
CA HIS A 806 0.81 0.19 8.74
C HIS A 806 0.57 -1.26 8.29
N ARG A 807 -0.70 -1.60 8.04
CA ARG A 807 -1.02 -2.90 7.47
C ARG A 807 -0.87 -2.88 5.95
N LYS A 808 0.24 -3.43 5.46
CA LYS A 808 0.47 -3.75 4.03
C LYS A 808 0.43 -5.26 3.75
N SER A 809 0.04 -6.08 4.73
CA SER A 809 -0.03 -7.53 4.60
C SER A 809 -1.45 -8.04 4.35
N LEU A 810 -1.54 -9.10 3.57
CA LEU A 810 -2.76 -9.83 3.29
C LEU A 810 -2.75 -11.16 4.03
N ASP A 811 -3.77 -11.40 4.85
CA ASP A 811 -3.99 -12.71 5.46
C ASP A 811 -4.51 -13.70 4.42
N LYS A 812 -3.67 -14.67 4.06
CA LYS A 812 -4.02 -15.77 3.13
C LYS A 812 -4.30 -17.10 3.83
N SER A 813 -4.35 -17.11 5.16
CA SER A 813 -4.52 -18.32 5.95
C SER A 813 -5.85 -19.01 5.64
N LEU A 814 -6.95 -18.25 5.58
CA LEU A 814 -8.27 -18.80 5.22
C LEU A 814 -8.32 -19.31 3.77
N GLU A 815 -7.70 -18.58 2.84
CA GLU A 815 -7.59 -18.97 1.43
C GLU A 815 -6.85 -20.31 1.31
N PHE A 816 -5.73 -20.44 2.03
CA PHE A 816 -4.94 -21.67 2.11
C PHE A 816 -5.73 -22.83 2.72
N VAL A 817 -6.35 -22.65 3.88
CA VAL A 817 -7.13 -23.71 4.54
C VAL A 817 -8.28 -24.18 3.64
N THR A 818 -8.94 -23.27 2.93
CA THR A 818 -10.09 -23.62 2.06
C THR A 818 -9.66 -24.32 0.77
N HIS A 819 -8.61 -23.83 0.10
CA HIS A 819 -8.20 -24.34 -1.22
C HIS A 819 -7.13 -25.44 -1.17
N CYS A 820 -6.32 -25.46 -0.11
CA CYS A 820 -5.19 -26.38 0.05
C CYS A 820 -5.40 -27.38 1.21
N GLY A 821 -6.41 -27.16 2.06
CA GLY A 821 -6.76 -28.09 3.15
C GLY A 821 -7.55 -29.33 2.73
N GLY A 822 -7.96 -29.40 1.45
CA GLY A 822 -8.57 -30.61 0.86
C GLY A 822 -7.70 -31.85 1.07
N ASP A 823 -8.33 -33.03 1.12
CA ASP A 823 -7.67 -34.33 1.34
C ASP A 823 -6.75 -34.36 2.58
N SER A 824 -7.17 -33.70 3.66
CA SER A 824 -6.42 -33.63 4.94
C SER A 824 -5.04 -32.96 4.81
N PHE A 825 -4.96 -31.85 4.07
CA PHE A 825 -3.72 -31.08 3.83
C PHE A 825 -2.62 -31.87 3.10
N TYR A 826 -2.99 -32.86 2.30
CA TYR A 826 -2.06 -33.53 1.40
C TYR A 826 -1.86 -32.69 0.13
N ILE A 827 -0.64 -32.19 -0.10
CA ILE A 827 -0.32 -31.34 -1.25
C ILE A 827 0.34 -32.17 -2.36
N ASP A 828 -0.41 -32.48 -3.41
CA ASP A 828 0.09 -33.22 -4.58
C ASP A 828 1.12 -32.38 -5.36
N PRO A 829 2.39 -32.84 -5.50
CA PRO A 829 3.44 -32.09 -6.21
C PRO A 829 3.15 -31.82 -7.70
N GLN A 830 2.32 -32.63 -8.36
CA GLN A 830 1.98 -32.51 -9.77
C GLN A 830 0.68 -31.74 -10.00
N ARG A 831 -0.35 -32.00 -9.19
CA ARG A 831 -1.70 -31.45 -9.40
C ARG A 831 -1.99 -30.16 -8.64
N ALA A 832 -1.32 -29.92 -7.52
CA ALA A 832 -1.61 -28.75 -6.69
C ALA A 832 -1.26 -27.44 -7.40
N SER A 833 -1.97 -26.37 -7.02
CA SER A 833 -1.69 -25.02 -7.51
C SER A 833 -0.35 -24.51 -6.99
N GLU A 834 0.24 -23.56 -7.71
CA GLU A 834 1.48 -22.90 -7.31
C GLU A 834 1.33 -22.17 -5.95
N PHE A 835 0.13 -21.63 -5.68
CA PHE A 835 -0.20 -21.05 -4.38
C PHE A 835 -0.10 -22.06 -3.23
N CYS A 836 -0.67 -23.26 -3.39
CA CYS A 836 -0.62 -24.28 -2.35
C CYS A 836 0.80 -24.80 -2.12
N LYS A 837 1.58 -24.99 -3.20
CA LYS A 837 2.98 -25.41 -3.11
C LYS A 837 3.83 -24.38 -2.39
N ASN A 838 3.75 -23.11 -2.79
CA ASN A 838 4.55 -22.05 -2.16
C ASN A 838 4.14 -21.81 -0.71
N SER A 839 2.84 -21.80 -0.40
CA SER A 839 2.35 -21.66 0.97
C SER A 839 2.82 -22.82 1.86
N ALA A 840 2.73 -24.07 1.38
CA ALA A 840 3.21 -25.22 2.12
C ALA A 840 4.72 -25.12 2.40
N ARG A 841 5.52 -24.72 1.40
CA ARG A 841 6.98 -24.52 1.53
C ARG A 841 7.31 -23.45 2.56
N SER A 842 6.63 -22.30 2.55
CA SER A 842 6.83 -21.25 3.54
C SER A 842 6.47 -21.74 4.95
N LEU A 843 5.35 -22.45 5.12
CA LEU A 843 4.93 -22.99 6.42
C LEU A 843 5.95 -23.97 7.00
N VAL A 844 6.46 -24.92 6.19
CA VAL A 844 7.46 -25.89 6.67
C VAL A 844 8.81 -25.24 6.93
N ALA A 845 9.25 -24.30 6.07
CA ALA A 845 10.50 -23.58 6.26
C ALA A 845 10.48 -22.74 7.55
N LEU A 846 9.34 -22.10 7.84
CA LEU A 846 9.16 -21.36 9.09
C LEU A 846 9.18 -22.29 10.31
N TYR A 847 8.46 -23.41 10.23
CA TYR A 847 8.34 -24.37 11.33
C TYR A 847 9.68 -25.03 11.71
N HIS A 848 10.52 -25.32 10.71
CA HIS A 848 11.83 -25.92 10.91
C HIS A 848 12.97 -24.90 11.06
N GLU A 849 12.67 -23.60 11.04
CA GLU A 849 13.67 -22.52 11.01
C GLU A 849 14.67 -22.61 9.83
N GLY A 850 14.28 -23.25 8.72
CA GLY A 850 15.15 -23.48 7.57
C GLY A 850 14.78 -24.70 6.73
N ALA A 851 15.74 -25.18 5.93
CA ALA A 851 15.63 -26.44 5.18
C ALA A 851 16.31 -27.60 5.90
N LEU A 852 15.84 -28.83 5.68
CA LEU A 852 16.34 -30.03 6.35
C LEU A 852 17.39 -30.76 5.49
N PRO A 853 18.42 -31.40 6.11
CA PRO A 853 19.45 -32.11 5.37
C PRO A 853 18.92 -33.41 4.72
N CYS A 854 19.41 -33.72 3.51
CA CYS A 854 18.99 -34.90 2.76
C CYS A 854 19.38 -36.23 3.43
N GLU A 855 20.56 -36.34 4.02
CA GLU A 855 21.02 -37.58 4.70
C GLU A 855 20.90 -38.88 3.87
N CYS A 856 21.17 -38.82 2.56
CA CYS A 856 21.12 -40.02 1.70
C CYS A 856 22.23 -41.02 2.08
N HIS A 857 21.86 -42.28 2.31
CA HIS A 857 22.81 -43.30 2.74
C HIS A 857 23.83 -43.62 1.64
N PRO A 858 25.16 -43.53 1.90
CA PRO A 858 26.19 -43.59 0.86
C PRO A 858 26.24 -44.93 0.10
N ALA A 859 25.91 -46.04 0.78
CA ALA A 859 25.86 -47.37 0.14
C ALA A 859 24.51 -47.70 -0.52
N GLY A 860 23.44 -47.01 -0.13
CA GLY A 860 22.07 -47.32 -0.55
C GLY A 860 21.52 -46.38 -1.62
N ALA A 861 22.02 -45.15 -1.67
CA ALA A 861 21.68 -44.16 -2.68
C ALA A 861 22.61 -44.24 -3.91
N ILE A 862 22.13 -43.68 -5.02
CA ILE A 862 22.88 -43.49 -6.27
C ILE A 862 23.69 -42.19 -6.19
N SER A 863 23.13 -41.14 -5.58
CA SER A 863 23.76 -39.84 -5.37
C SER A 863 23.40 -39.25 -4.00
N HIS A 864 24.19 -38.25 -3.57
CA HIS A 864 24.00 -37.57 -2.29
C HIS A 864 22.85 -36.53 -2.28
N PRO A 865 22.59 -35.76 -3.36
CA PRO A 865 21.44 -34.84 -3.39
C PRO A 865 20.13 -35.61 -3.45
N CYS A 866 19.15 -35.14 -2.67
CA CYS A 866 17.76 -35.60 -2.69
C CYS A 866 16.85 -34.63 -3.43
N SER A 867 15.59 -35.01 -3.64
CA SER A 867 14.56 -34.11 -4.17
C SER A 867 14.39 -32.87 -3.28
N PRO A 868 14.36 -31.64 -3.82
CA PRO A 868 14.22 -30.41 -3.04
C PRO A 868 12.85 -30.32 -2.33
N GLU A 869 11.84 -31.00 -2.86
CA GLU A 869 10.53 -31.17 -2.23
C GLU A 869 10.40 -32.60 -1.70
N GLY A 870 10.05 -32.76 -0.44
CA GLY A 870 9.85 -34.05 0.24
C GLY A 870 11.12 -34.83 0.58
N GLY A 871 12.27 -34.50 -0.03
CA GLY A 871 13.57 -35.03 0.39
C GLY A 871 13.88 -36.46 -0.03
N GLN A 872 13.16 -37.02 -1.00
CA GLN A 872 13.40 -38.40 -1.44
C GLN A 872 14.78 -38.55 -2.09
N CYS A 873 15.61 -39.43 -1.55
CA CYS A 873 16.91 -39.78 -2.14
C CYS A 873 16.73 -40.74 -3.32
N PRO A 874 17.59 -40.67 -4.34
CA PRO A 874 17.58 -41.60 -5.45
C PRO A 874 18.18 -42.94 -5.02
N CYS A 875 17.32 -43.89 -4.66
CA CYS A 875 17.75 -45.20 -4.14
C CYS A 875 18.24 -46.15 -5.23
N ARG A 876 19.19 -47.01 -4.87
CA ARG A 876 19.62 -48.13 -5.71
C ARG A 876 18.47 -49.13 -5.90
N PRO A 877 18.51 -49.97 -6.95
CA PRO A 877 17.49 -50.99 -7.17
C PRO A 877 17.27 -51.86 -5.92
N HIS A 878 16.00 -52.05 -5.55
CA HIS A 878 15.56 -52.83 -4.39
C HIS A 878 15.99 -52.27 -3.03
N VAL A 879 16.40 -51.01 -2.96
CA VAL A 879 16.59 -50.24 -1.71
C VAL A 879 15.44 -49.25 -1.59
N ILE A 880 14.87 -49.08 -0.40
CA ILE A 880 13.72 -48.21 -0.15
C ILE A 880 13.99 -47.18 0.94
N GLY A 881 13.06 -46.23 1.00
CA GLY A 881 12.96 -45.24 2.02
C GLY A 881 13.54 -43.89 1.62
N ARG A 882 13.16 -42.85 2.36
CA ARG A 882 13.61 -41.48 2.06
C ARG A 882 15.13 -41.37 1.97
N GLN A 883 15.85 -42.02 2.89
CA GLN A 883 17.33 -42.02 2.98
C GLN A 883 18.00 -43.24 2.31
N CYS A 884 17.23 -44.16 1.72
CA CYS A 884 17.76 -45.39 1.11
C CYS A 884 18.56 -46.29 2.09
N THR A 885 18.02 -46.53 3.29
CA THR A 885 18.73 -47.23 4.38
C THR A 885 18.35 -48.70 4.53
N ARG A 886 17.35 -49.20 3.81
CA ARG A 886 16.85 -50.58 3.94
C ARG A 886 16.51 -51.22 2.59
N CYS A 887 16.50 -52.55 2.57
CA CYS A 887 16.02 -53.30 1.40
C CYS A 887 14.49 -53.17 1.25
N GLN A 888 14.04 -53.13 0.01
CA GLN A 888 12.62 -53.21 -0.35
C GLN A 888 11.97 -54.45 0.27
N THR A 889 10.71 -54.35 0.65
CA THR A 889 9.95 -55.50 1.14
C THR A 889 10.02 -56.66 0.14
N GLY A 890 10.39 -57.85 0.63
CA GLY A 890 10.69 -59.02 -0.21
C GLY A 890 12.17 -59.17 -0.58
N PHE A 891 13.05 -58.28 -0.11
CA PHE A 891 14.50 -58.37 -0.27
C PHE A 891 15.24 -58.29 1.08
N TYR A 892 16.47 -58.81 1.14
CA TYR A 892 17.29 -58.84 2.36
C TYR A 892 18.79 -58.61 2.05
N GLY A 893 19.58 -58.28 3.07
CA GLY A 893 21.05 -58.20 2.97
C GLY A 893 21.59 -56.82 2.54
N PHE A 894 21.03 -55.74 3.08
CA PHE A 894 21.52 -54.37 2.84
C PHE A 894 23.04 -54.25 3.05
N PRO A 895 23.79 -53.54 2.17
CA PRO A 895 23.33 -52.69 1.06
C PRO A 895 23.09 -53.41 -0.27
N HIS A 896 23.42 -54.70 -0.37
CA HIS A 896 23.28 -55.49 -1.61
C HIS A 896 22.05 -56.39 -1.54
N CYS A 897 20.88 -55.78 -1.70
CA CYS A 897 19.58 -56.42 -1.51
C CYS A 897 19.33 -57.57 -2.49
N LYS A 898 19.06 -58.76 -1.95
CA LYS A 898 18.74 -60.00 -2.69
C LYS A 898 17.29 -60.41 -2.47
N PRO A 899 16.61 -61.02 -3.46
CA PRO A 899 15.22 -61.42 -3.33
C PRO A 899 15.08 -62.55 -2.29
N CYS A 900 13.98 -62.51 -1.55
CA CYS A 900 13.64 -63.52 -0.56
C CYS A 900 12.94 -64.72 -1.19
N ASN A 901 13.31 -65.92 -0.75
CA ASN A 901 12.70 -67.16 -1.22
C ASN A 901 11.63 -67.67 -0.23
N CYS A 902 10.63 -66.83 0.04
CA CYS A 902 9.60 -67.08 1.06
C CYS A 902 8.16 -67.05 0.49
N GLY A 903 8.00 -67.13 -0.84
CA GLY A 903 6.70 -67.02 -1.50
C GLY A 903 6.06 -65.65 -1.22
N ARG A 904 4.82 -65.65 -0.71
CA ARG A 904 4.07 -64.42 -0.33
C ARG A 904 4.43 -63.89 1.08
N ARG A 905 5.48 -64.41 1.74
CA ARG A 905 5.81 -64.06 3.12
C ARG A 905 7.04 -63.17 3.24
N LEU A 906 7.06 -62.42 4.34
CA LEU A 906 8.20 -61.62 4.76
C LEU A 906 9.37 -62.52 5.18
N CYS A 907 10.57 -62.04 4.88
CA CYS A 907 11.85 -62.60 5.31
C CYS A 907 12.49 -61.67 6.33
N GLU A 908 13.36 -62.23 7.17
CA GLU A 908 14.21 -61.46 8.07
C GLU A 908 15.24 -60.67 7.24
N GLU A 909 15.35 -59.37 7.51
CA GLU A 909 16.01 -58.42 6.62
C GLU A 909 17.54 -58.57 6.52
N THR A 910 18.16 -59.19 7.52
CA THR A 910 19.62 -59.44 7.55
C THR A 910 19.97 -60.82 7.03
N THR A 911 19.20 -61.85 7.41
CA THR A 911 19.52 -63.25 7.14
C THR A 911 18.79 -63.86 5.95
N GLY A 912 17.66 -63.25 5.53
CA GLY A 912 16.77 -63.79 4.51
C GLY A 912 15.90 -64.97 4.96
N ARG A 913 15.92 -65.32 6.27
CA ARG A 913 15.10 -66.42 6.80
C ARG A 913 13.62 -66.04 6.81
N CYS A 914 12.74 -66.93 6.35
CA CYS A 914 11.31 -66.66 6.31
C CYS A 914 10.72 -66.45 7.71
N LEU A 915 9.95 -65.38 7.87
CA LEU A 915 9.21 -65.07 9.08
C LEU A 915 7.94 -65.92 9.10
N CYS A 916 7.90 -66.85 10.05
CA CYS A 916 6.87 -67.87 10.11
C CYS A 916 5.92 -67.60 11.27
N PRO A 917 4.60 -67.63 11.05
CA PRO A 917 3.62 -67.64 12.11
C PRO A 917 3.88 -68.79 13.10
N PRO A 918 3.45 -68.65 14.38
CA PRO A 918 3.60 -69.69 15.37
C PRO A 918 3.07 -71.04 14.87
N ARG A 919 3.78 -72.12 15.21
CA ARG A 919 3.38 -73.50 14.94
C ARG A 919 3.26 -73.83 13.44
N THR A 920 4.18 -73.31 12.61
CA THR A 920 4.22 -73.58 11.16
C THR A 920 5.58 -74.10 10.69
N VAL A 921 5.56 -75.02 9.72
CA VAL A 921 6.74 -75.75 9.24
C VAL A 921 7.54 -74.91 8.26
N ARG A 922 8.81 -74.63 8.60
CA ARG A 922 9.77 -73.93 7.73
C ARG A 922 10.15 -74.79 6.51
N PRO A 923 10.44 -74.20 5.32
CA PRO A 923 10.68 -72.78 5.06
C PRO A 923 9.47 -71.99 4.52
N GLN A 924 8.47 -72.63 3.90
CA GLN A 924 7.30 -71.94 3.31
C GLN A 924 6.22 -71.58 4.33
N CYS A 925 6.19 -72.30 5.47
CA CYS A 925 5.38 -71.99 6.65
C CYS A 925 3.87 -71.98 6.43
N ASP A 926 3.44 -72.54 5.31
CA ASP A 926 2.07 -72.77 4.84
C ASP A 926 1.42 -74.02 5.44
N VAL A 927 2.19 -74.81 6.18
CA VAL A 927 1.73 -76.06 6.80
C VAL A 927 1.90 -76.00 8.31
N CYS A 928 0.90 -76.45 9.06
CA CYS A 928 0.96 -76.55 10.52
C CYS A 928 2.00 -77.58 11.02
N GLU A 929 2.71 -77.22 12.07
CA GLU A 929 3.58 -78.14 12.83
C GLU A 929 2.76 -79.29 13.43
N VAL A 930 3.42 -80.39 13.78
CA VAL A 930 2.77 -81.53 14.44
C VAL A 930 2.11 -81.05 15.75
N HIS A 931 0.89 -81.50 16.03
CA HIS A 931 0.03 -81.02 17.13
C HIS A 931 -0.53 -79.59 16.97
N SER A 932 -0.70 -79.13 15.73
CA SER A 932 -1.40 -77.88 15.44
C SER A 932 -2.29 -77.99 14.19
N PHE A 933 -3.34 -77.18 14.13
CA PHE A 933 -4.40 -77.21 13.12
C PHE A 933 -4.89 -75.79 12.78
N SER A 934 -5.78 -75.64 11.80
CA SER A 934 -6.39 -74.36 11.41
C SER A 934 -5.32 -73.32 11.00
N PHE A 935 -4.64 -73.60 9.89
CA PHE A 935 -3.63 -72.69 9.36
C PHE A 935 -4.24 -71.35 8.95
N HIS A 936 -3.77 -70.27 9.57
CA HIS A 936 -4.05 -68.91 9.13
C HIS A 936 -2.75 -68.23 8.62
N PRO A 937 -2.75 -67.62 7.42
CA PRO A 937 -1.57 -66.97 6.84
C PRO A 937 -0.88 -65.96 7.77
N LEU A 938 -1.69 -65.18 8.50
CA LEU A 938 -1.23 -64.30 9.58
C LEU A 938 -1.16 -64.99 10.95
N ALA A 939 -2.24 -65.54 11.53
CA ALA A 939 -2.21 -66.01 12.93
C ALA A 939 -1.31 -67.25 13.19
N GLY A 940 -1.05 -68.06 12.18
CA GLY A 940 -0.36 -69.35 12.31
C GLY A 940 -1.33 -70.47 12.59
N CYS A 941 -0.88 -71.51 13.30
CA CYS A 941 -1.71 -72.66 13.60
C CYS A 941 -2.10 -72.70 15.07
N GLU A 942 -3.35 -73.08 15.32
CA GLU A 942 -3.86 -73.35 16.66
C GLU A 942 -3.32 -74.68 17.18
N GLY A 943 -3.11 -74.79 18.48
CA GLY A 943 -2.56 -76.02 19.07
C GLY A 943 -3.68 -77.01 19.34
N CYS A 944 -3.41 -78.29 19.11
CA CYS A 944 -4.32 -79.35 19.52
C CYS A 944 -4.49 -79.32 21.05
N ASN A 945 -5.69 -79.03 21.56
CA ASN A 945 -6.00 -79.06 22.98
C ASN A 945 -6.68 -80.38 23.38
N CYS A 946 -6.05 -81.50 23.06
CA CYS A 946 -6.61 -82.83 23.25
C CYS A 946 -6.36 -83.38 24.65
N SER A 947 -7.40 -83.86 25.32
CA SER A 947 -7.29 -84.47 26.65
C SER A 947 -6.54 -85.82 26.58
N ARG A 948 -5.61 -86.03 27.53
CA ARG A 948 -4.85 -87.28 27.66
C ARG A 948 -5.70 -88.48 28.07
N THR A 949 -6.89 -88.27 28.65
CA THR A 949 -7.73 -89.34 29.20
C THR A 949 -8.71 -89.96 28.20
N GLY A 950 -8.81 -89.43 26.97
CA GLY A 950 -9.80 -89.86 25.97
C GLY A 950 -9.25 -90.16 24.57
N THR A 951 -7.92 -90.16 24.39
CA THR A 951 -7.28 -90.32 23.08
C THR A 951 -6.67 -91.71 22.88
N ASP A 952 -6.67 -92.20 21.64
CA ASP A 952 -6.21 -93.54 21.25
C ASP A 952 -4.68 -93.76 21.47
N ARG A 953 -3.94 -92.66 21.69
CA ARG A 953 -2.50 -92.63 22.02
C ARG A 953 -2.18 -91.63 23.15
N PRO A 954 -2.08 -92.07 24.42
CA PRO A 954 -1.86 -91.16 25.56
C PRO A 954 -0.46 -90.50 25.60
N ALA A 955 0.50 -90.99 24.81
CA ALA A 955 1.86 -90.45 24.75
C ALA A 955 2.03 -89.27 23.77
N THR A 956 1.17 -89.16 22.75
CA THR A 956 1.21 -88.12 21.70
C THR A 956 -0.22 -87.80 21.25
N PRO A 957 -0.95 -86.91 21.95
CA PRO A 957 -2.31 -86.57 21.55
C PRO A 957 -2.28 -85.73 20.26
N GLU A 958 -2.60 -86.38 19.14
CA GLU A 958 -2.69 -85.78 17.81
C GLU A 958 -4.14 -85.36 17.50
N CYS A 959 -4.30 -84.27 16.77
CA CYS A 959 -5.59 -83.82 16.26
C CYS A 959 -5.57 -83.69 14.74
N ASP A 960 -6.75 -83.81 14.13
CA ASP A 960 -6.96 -83.59 12.71
C ASP A 960 -6.44 -82.20 12.28
N ARG A 961 -5.67 -82.15 11.20
CA ARG A 961 -4.90 -80.95 10.79
C ARG A 961 -5.80 -79.83 10.25
N ASP A 962 -7.00 -80.15 9.80
CA ASP A 962 -7.91 -79.19 9.19
C ASP A 962 -8.94 -78.68 10.21
N HIS A 963 -9.46 -79.55 11.07
CA HIS A 963 -10.59 -79.22 11.96
C HIS A 963 -10.25 -79.25 13.46
N GLY A 964 -9.06 -79.73 13.84
CA GLY A 964 -8.63 -79.81 15.24
C GLY A 964 -9.27 -80.94 16.04
N GLN A 965 -9.95 -81.88 15.36
CA GLN A 965 -10.66 -82.99 15.99
C GLN A 965 -9.67 -84.02 16.57
N CYS A 966 -9.74 -84.28 17.87
CA CYS A 966 -8.88 -85.26 18.54
C CYS A 966 -9.32 -86.70 18.22
N SER A 967 -8.36 -87.61 18.01
CA SER A 967 -8.65 -89.04 17.81
C SER A 967 -9.08 -89.70 19.13
N LEU A 968 -10.39 -89.91 19.31
CA LEU A 968 -10.98 -90.51 20.50
C LEU A 968 -10.97 -92.04 20.45
N LEU A 969 -10.80 -92.69 21.62
CA LEU A 969 -10.96 -94.15 21.76
C LEU A 969 -12.39 -94.58 21.34
N PRO A 970 -12.57 -95.65 20.55
CA PRO A 970 -13.88 -96.18 20.26
C PRO A 970 -14.54 -96.66 21.55
N VAL A 971 -15.67 -96.06 21.92
CA VAL A 971 -16.52 -96.55 23.00
C VAL A 971 -17.10 -97.89 22.53
N SER A 972 -16.58 -99.00 23.04
CA SER A 972 -17.20 -100.30 22.89
C SER A 972 -18.61 -100.24 23.51
N LYS A 973 -19.64 -100.24 22.65
CA LYS A 973 -21.02 -100.45 23.09
C LYS A 973 -21.11 -101.80 23.79
N ALA A 974 -21.51 -101.80 25.05
CA ALA A 974 -22.05 -102.98 25.73
C ALA A 974 -23.47 -103.26 25.23
#